data_AF-A0A0F9NSD0-F1
#
_entry.id   AF-A0A0F9NSD0-F1
#
_cell.length_a   1.000
_cell.length_b   1.000
_cell.length_c   1.000
_cell.angle_alpha   90.00
_cell.angle_beta   90.00
_cell.angle_gamma   90.00
#
_symmetry.space_group_name_H-M   'P 1'
#
loop_
_entity.id
_entity.type
_entity.pdbx_description
1 polymer ?
#
loop_
_entity_poly.entity_id
_entity_poly.type
_entity_poly.pdbx_seq_one_letter_code
_entity_poly.pdbx_strand_id
1 'polypeptide(L)'
;MKTFKITAMAVLAVFMITGLAFAQAYKPYVRTIELNVLNVPTFESGLGLTTPGDEWYVDSNATGTDAGTSWTDASLTIDAAINLAAASNGDIIHVSPTHTETYIAADGFDLDKAGITIIFEGDAENRAILIFGHADATVACGAANNTIYGGRYAAGITAVTAGIMVEAGCDNFTMVGPVAPEPTTAGWEFVDFIDLAALADSVHIYNLVYSNADAIGADHVIDMGNGVNKDFRLINAYIYGEFAISAVWSNDADEEVLIAGGNYTNLTNGEHVIEFSGSALGTIQDVVVRTDAQGTAVDPGGMSMVNVCWDDDAVEDSVCVPVVAGGESTQALADVHLDHMMALDGTTSKFPEQAVADSTICKMLGDDDPALCTTYDNSTDSLEAIGNLVASAAQVTDNDTSLATIHLNHLMALDGATEIYPEQAVSDSTICKMLGDDDPAVCTTYDNSTDSLEALGVKTTAIDTETTGMQTLDGATQKYPENAVDDSILCKILADDDPAVCSTYDNATDSLEAISVALAAGTGVTTATAAIFLDNIMALDGATQIYPENAVEDSTICKMLADDDPANCSTYDNTTDSLEAIGVKTTLTQSRLQFITVSNVQSDAIPNNTQTAGEITGAASGDLWLEEVAFQCDAVGWAVGTNIELSVDNVYGPNTADLPIYLEVMGSFGATNWVGLADATSHSFPLLLESGKIVYIHADDNAPTGTGKCTVAFKWTPVAAGATIAPADLP
;
A
#
# COMPACT_ATOMS: atom_id res chain seq x y z
N MET A 1 22.46 -30.52 50.69
CA MET A 1 23.24 -29.30 50.34
C MET A 1 24.32 -29.52 49.28
N LYS A 2 25.13 -30.59 49.31
CA LYS A 2 26.13 -30.86 48.24
C LYS A 2 25.51 -31.21 46.88
N THR A 3 24.43 -31.96 46.85
CA THR A 3 23.76 -32.37 45.60
C THR A 3 23.09 -31.19 44.88
N PHE A 4 22.51 -30.23 45.63
CA PHE A 4 21.86 -29.04 45.06
C PHE A 4 22.84 -28.07 44.38
N LYS A 5 24.10 -28.02 44.84
CA LYS A 5 25.15 -27.21 44.20
C LYS A 5 25.61 -27.79 42.87
N ILE A 6 25.60 -29.12 42.71
CA ILE A 6 26.05 -29.77 41.47
C ILE A 6 25.00 -29.57 40.37
N THR A 7 23.70 -29.68 40.70
CA THR A 7 22.63 -29.45 39.72
C THR A 7 22.55 -27.99 39.28
N ALA A 8 22.71 -27.02 40.21
CA ALA A 8 22.72 -25.60 39.85
C ALA A 8 23.92 -25.21 38.96
N MET A 9 25.10 -25.82 39.19
CA MET A 9 26.27 -25.59 38.33
C MET A 9 26.17 -26.27 36.97
N ALA A 10 25.51 -27.43 36.88
CA ALA A 10 25.25 -28.10 35.61
C ALA A 10 24.24 -27.32 34.75
N VAL A 11 23.17 -26.79 35.35
CA VAL A 11 22.20 -25.93 34.65
C VAL A 11 22.84 -24.63 34.18
N LEU A 12 23.70 -24.01 35.00
CA LEU A 12 24.44 -22.80 34.62
C LEU A 12 25.46 -23.08 33.50
N ALA A 13 26.12 -24.23 33.52
CA ALA A 13 27.04 -24.64 32.46
C ALA A 13 26.30 -24.94 31.15
N VAL A 14 25.13 -25.55 31.20
CA VAL A 14 24.29 -25.76 30.01
C VAL A 14 23.81 -24.42 29.44
N PHE A 15 23.36 -23.48 30.29
CA PHE A 15 23.00 -22.12 29.84
C PHE A 15 24.18 -21.34 29.24
N MET A 16 25.39 -21.49 29.79
CA MET A 16 26.58 -20.85 29.22
C MET A 16 27.01 -21.50 27.90
N ILE A 17 26.88 -22.83 27.75
CA ILE A 17 27.27 -23.54 26.53
C ILE A 17 26.24 -23.33 25.41
N THR A 18 24.93 -23.37 25.72
CA THR A 18 23.89 -23.07 24.72
C THR A 18 23.85 -21.58 24.38
N GLY A 19 24.10 -20.69 25.34
CA GLY A 19 24.26 -19.25 25.09
C GLY A 19 25.48 -18.94 24.22
N LEU A 20 26.62 -19.62 24.40
CA LEU A 20 27.78 -19.47 23.52
C LEU A 20 27.54 -20.04 22.11
N ALA A 21 26.83 -21.17 22.01
CA ALA A 21 26.50 -21.78 20.72
C ALA A 21 25.48 -20.93 19.94
N PHE A 22 24.52 -20.29 20.62
CA PHE A 22 23.58 -19.35 20.00
C PHE A 22 24.31 -18.07 19.55
N ALA A 23 25.23 -17.55 20.35
CA ALA A 23 26.08 -16.40 19.98
C ALA A 23 27.09 -16.72 18.85
N GLN A 24 27.49 -17.99 18.69
CA GLN A 24 28.35 -18.43 17.57
C GLN A 24 27.58 -18.72 16.29
N ALA A 25 26.30 -19.11 16.36
CA ALA A 25 25.44 -19.28 15.20
C ALA A 25 24.95 -17.94 14.61
N TYR A 26 24.90 -16.88 15.43
CA TYR A 26 24.56 -15.50 14.99
C TYR A 26 25.74 -14.66 14.48
N LYS A 27 26.97 -15.20 14.54
CA LYS A 27 28.18 -14.51 14.05
C LYS A 27 28.29 -14.27 12.52
N PRO A 28 27.55 -14.92 11.61
CA PRO A 28 27.66 -14.56 10.20
C PRO A 28 26.83 -13.33 9.80
N TYR A 29 25.84 -12.90 10.59
CA TYR A 29 24.93 -11.81 10.21
C TYR A 29 25.08 -10.53 11.04
N VAL A 30 25.44 -10.64 12.32
CA VAL A 30 26.06 -9.50 13.00
C VAL A 30 27.54 -9.55 12.61
N ARG A 31 27.87 -9.04 11.41
CA ARG A 31 29.15 -8.33 11.31
C ARG A 31 29.01 -7.28 12.39
N THR A 32 29.62 -7.53 13.55
CA THR A 32 30.24 -6.42 14.27
C THR A 32 30.98 -5.73 13.15
N ILE A 33 30.46 -4.57 12.74
CA ILE A 33 31.30 -3.53 12.21
C ILE A 33 32.23 -3.32 13.40
N GLU A 34 33.26 -4.19 13.50
CA GLU A 34 34.56 -3.70 13.84
C GLU A 34 34.69 -2.59 12.82
N LEU A 35 34.29 -1.40 13.25
CA LEU A 35 35.14 -0.27 13.15
C LEU A 35 36.55 -0.82 13.48
N ASN A 36 37.20 -1.46 12.50
CA ASN A 36 38.25 -0.78 11.80
C ASN A 36 37.70 0.63 11.55
N VAL A 37 37.68 1.43 12.63
CA VAL A 37 38.23 2.76 12.65
C VAL A 37 39.36 2.56 11.71
N LEU A 38 39.14 3.01 10.47
CA LEU A 38 40.20 3.12 9.49
C LEU A 38 41.36 3.54 10.37
N ASN A 39 42.45 2.79 10.40
CA ASN A 39 43.70 3.44 10.65
C ASN A 39 43.77 4.44 9.49
N VAL A 40 43.02 5.55 9.59
CA VAL A 40 43.26 6.83 8.97
C VAL A 40 44.72 6.92 9.30
N PRO A 41 45.59 6.73 8.29
CA PRO A 41 47.00 6.70 8.53
C PRO A 41 47.22 7.94 9.37
N THR A 42 47.58 7.78 10.64
CA THR A 42 48.07 8.90 11.40
C THR A 42 49.27 9.28 10.55
N PHE A 43 49.13 10.38 9.80
CA PHE A 43 50.20 10.96 9.02
C PHE A 43 51.19 11.46 10.07
N GLU A 44 51.86 10.52 10.73
CA GLU A 44 53.00 10.81 11.53
C GLU A 44 54.01 11.32 10.52
N SER A 45 54.18 12.65 10.54
CA SER A 45 55.13 13.46 9.80
C SER A 45 56.59 12.96 9.88
N GLY A 46 56.84 11.83 10.57
CA GLY A 46 58.12 11.16 10.73
C GLY A 46 58.56 10.23 9.59
N LEU A 47 57.71 9.89 8.62
CA LEU A 47 58.14 9.05 7.48
C LEU A 47 58.86 9.82 6.36
N GLY A 48 58.95 11.15 6.44
CA GLY A 48 59.65 11.96 5.44
C GLY A 48 59.08 11.81 4.03
N LEU A 49 57.81 11.40 3.92
CA LEU A 49 57.07 11.47 2.67
C LEU A 49 56.81 12.95 2.41
N THR A 50 57.66 13.57 1.58
CA THR A 50 57.35 14.89 1.04
C THR A 50 56.14 14.74 0.14
N THR A 51 54.98 15.20 0.60
CA THR A 51 53.86 15.48 -0.29
C THR A 51 54.34 16.50 -1.34
N PRO A 52 53.97 16.32 -2.62
CA PRO A 52 54.41 17.27 -3.66
C PRO A 52 53.89 18.70 -3.48
N GLY A 53 52.76 18.87 -2.77
CA GLY A 53 52.07 20.14 -2.59
C GLY A 53 52.33 20.84 -1.26
N ASP A 54 51.74 22.03 -1.13
CA ASP A 54 51.80 22.88 0.06
C ASP A 54 50.73 22.47 1.09
N GLU A 55 50.99 22.72 2.37
CA GLU A 55 50.04 22.52 3.46
C GLU A 55 49.44 23.86 3.88
N TRP A 56 48.11 23.92 3.92
CA TRP A 56 47.32 25.05 4.38
C TRP A 56 46.54 24.68 5.64
N TYR A 57 46.33 25.64 6.53
CA TYR A 57 45.70 25.44 7.83
C TYR A 57 44.50 26.37 7.97
N VAL A 58 43.38 25.89 8.52
CA VAL A 58 42.12 26.63 8.70
C VAL A 58 41.66 26.57 10.16
N ASP A 59 41.42 27.72 10.78
CA ASP A 59 40.89 27.83 12.15
C ASP A 59 40.10 29.13 12.31
N SER A 60 38.82 29.03 12.67
CA SER A 60 37.94 30.18 12.83
C SER A 60 38.31 31.04 14.05
N ASN A 61 39.21 30.54 14.91
CA ASN A 61 39.75 31.24 16.07
C ASN A 61 41.18 31.77 15.84
N ALA A 62 41.76 31.60 14.66
CA ALA A 62 43.10 32.09 14.38
C ALA A 62 43.20 33.61 14.53
N THR A 63 44.36 34.10 15.00
CA THR A 63 44.61 35.53 15.21
C THR A 63 45.80 36.06 14.42
N GLY A 64 46.30 35.26 13.47
CA GLY A 64 47.48 35.57 12.67
C GLY A 64 47.23 36.60 11.57
N THR A 65 48.07 36.53 10.54
CA THR A 65 47.96 37.31 9.31
C THR A 65 47.10 36.66 8.24
N ASP A 66 46.51 35.49 8.52
CA ASP A 66 45.63 34.74 7.61
C ASP A 66 46.40 34.15 6.41
N ALA A 67 47.71 33.87 6.58
CA ALA A 67 48.54 33.37 5.49
C ALA A 67 48.36 31.87 5.22
N GLY A 68 47.60 31.15 6.06
CA GLY A 68 47.32 29.73 5.93
C GLY A 68 48.49 28.80 6.20
N THR A 69 49.70 29.28 6.56
CA THR A 69 50.93 28.45 6.58
C THR A 69 51.22 27.72 7.91
N SER A 70 50.40 27.94 8.94
CA SER A 70 50.50 27.26 10.24
C SER A 70 49.22 27.43 11.04
N TRP A 71 48.97 26.62 12.07
CA TRP A 71 47.81 26.81 12.96
C TRP A 71 47.72 28.21 13.60
N THR A 72 48.85 28.84 13.93
CA THR A 72 48.85 30.21 14.51
C THR A 72 48.55 31.31 13.48
N ASP A 73 48.72 30.98 12.21
CA ASP A 73 48.56 31.87 11.07
C ASP A 73 47.62 31.24 10.04
N ALA A 74 46.63 30.49 10.54
CA ALA A 74 45.68 29.74 9.73
C ALA A 74 44.71 30.69 9.03
N SER A 75 44.19 30.25 7.89
CA SER A 75 43.08 30.89 7.22
C SER A 75 41.83 30.85 8.11
N LEU A 76 41.05 31.92 8.14
CA LEU A 76 39.81 31.98 8.92
C LEU A 76 38.69 31.15 8.28
N THR A 77 38.74 30.95 6.96
CA THR A 77 37.78 30.12 6.23
C THR A 77 38.44 29.09 5.32
N ILE A 78 37.69 28.03 5.02
CA ILE A 78 38.07 26.99 4.06
C ILE A 78 38.26 27.59 2.66
N ASP A 79 37.33 28.44 2.21
CA ASP A 79 37.42 29.13 0.92
C ASP A 79 38.69 30.00 0.80
N ALA A 80 39.09 30.69 1.88
CA ALA A 80 40.33 31.47 1.89
C ALA A 80 41.57 30.57 1.72
N ALA A 81 41.58 29.36 2.31
CA ALA A 81 42.66 28.40 2.11
C ALA A 81 42.66 27.79 0.69
N ILE A 82 41.49 27.48 0.12
CA ILE A 82 41.37 27.04 -1.28
C ILE A 82 41.96 28.10 -2.22
N ASN A 83 41.67 29.38 -1.96
CA ASN A 83 42.23 30.49 -2.72
C ASN A 83 43.77 30.60 -2.65
N LEU A 84 44.41 30.12 -1.58
CA LEU A 84 45.87 30.04 -1.45
C LEU A 84 46.48 28.84 -2.18
N ALA A 85 45.72 27.74 -2.32
CA ALA A 85 46.18 26.52 -2.96
C ALA A 85 46.47 26.70 -4.46
N ALA A 86 47.31 25.83 -5.01
CA ALA A 86 47.60 25.72 -6.43
C ALA A 86 46.92 24.48 -7.02
N ALA A 87 46.21 24.66 -8.14
CA ALA A 87 45.56 23.56 -8.84
C ALA A 87 46.57 22.48 -9.26
N SER A 88 46.20 21.22 -9.02
CA SER A 88 46.95 20.00 -9.35
C SER A 88 48.34 19.91 -8.71
N ASN A 89 48.60 20.67 -7.64
CA ASN A 89 49.86 20.63 -6.92
C ASN A 89 49.88 19.55 -5.82
N GLY A 90 48.73 18.95 -5.51
CA GLY A 90 48.58 18.00 -4.40
C GLY A 90 48.59 18.69 -3.04
N ASP A 91 48.04 19.90 -2.98
CA ASP A 91 47.94 20.71 -1.77
C ASP A 91 46.96 20.07 -0.77
N ILE A 92 47.27 20.23 0.52
CA ILE A 92 46.46 19.68 1.62
C ILE A 92 45.99 20.84 2.51
N ILE A 93 44.70 20.90 2.77
CA ILE A 93 44.08 21.88 3.66
C ILE A 93 43.64 21.17 4.94
N HIS A 94 44.26 21.52 6.06
CA HIS A 94 43.91 21.02 7.38
C HIS A 94 42.93 21.96 8.06
N VAL A 95 41.74 21.47 8.42
CA VAL A 95 40.73 22.23 9.15
C VAL A 95 40.79 21.85 10.62
N SER A 96 41.02 22.82 11.50
CA SER A 96 41.23 22.58 12.93
C SER A 96 40.02 21.89 13.59
N PRO A 97 40.25 21.09 14.65
CA PRO A 97 39.16 20.58 15.46
C PRO A 97 38.31 21.73 15.99
N THR A 98 36.99 21.55 16.05
CA THR A 98 35.99 22.53 16.52
C THR A 98 35.86 23.80 15.68
N HIS A 99 36.55 23.92 14.55
CA HIS A 99 36.30 24.98 13.58
C HIS A 99 34.81 24.98 13.18
N THR A 100 34.25 26.18 13.00
CA THR A 100 32.84 26.37 12.67
C THR A 100 32.70 27.45 11.61
N GLU A 101 32.02 27.10 10.52
CA GLU A 101 31.61 28.03 9.47
C GLU A 101 30.08 28.01 9.34
N THR A 102 29.50 29.16 9.01
CA THR A 102 28.07 29.28 8.71
C THR A 102 27.90 29.91 7.34
N TYR A 103 27.27 29.19 6.44
CA TYR A 103 27.01 29.61 5.07
C TYR A 103 25.60 30.20 4.97
N ILE A 104 25.49 31.32 4.27
CA ILE A 104 24.22 32.04 4.09
C ILE A 104 23.90 32.34 2.62
N ALA A 105 24.68 31.74 1.72
CA ALA A 105 24.58 31.84 0.28
C ALA A 105 25.16 30.56 -0.33
N ALA A 106 24.86 30.33 -1.61
CA ALA A 106 25.49 29.27 -2.39
C ALA A 106 27.02 29.41 -2.39
N ASP A 107 27.68 28.28 -2.60
CA ASP A 107 29.13 28.16 -2.74
C ASP A 107 29.85 28.71 -1.50
N GLY A 108 29.41 28.29 -0.32
CA GLY A 108 30.02 28.66 0.97
C GLY A 108 31.53 28.47 0.96
N PHE A 109 31.99 27.38 0.32
CA PHE A 109 33.25 27.33 -0.40
C PHE A 109 33.06 26.57 -1.71
N ASP A 110 33.95 26.83 -2.67
CA ASP A 110 34.02 26.14 -3.95
C ASP A 110 35.40 25.47 -4.12
N LEU A 111 35.42 24.17 -4.41
CA LEU A 111 36.62 23.48 -4.84
C LEU A 111 36.94 23.78 -6.31
N ASP A 112 37.22 25.05 -6.62
CA ASP A 112 37.45 25.59 -7.96
C ASP A 112 38.85 25.26 -8.54
N LYS A 113 39.66 24.53 -7.78
CA LYS A 113 41.01 24.08 -8.12
C LYS A 113 41.10 22.57 -7.99
N ALA A 114 41.60 21.94 -9.04
CA ALA A 114 41.73 20.49 -9.08
C ALA A 114 42.79 19.97 -8.10
N GLY A 115 42.64 18.74 -7.61
CA GLY A 115 43.72 18.03 -6.89
C GLY A 115 44.01 18.53 -5.47
N ILE A 116 43.04 19.14 -4.79
CA ILE A 116 43.11 19.55 -3.39
C ILE A 116 42.60 18.42 -2.49
N THR A 117 43.26 18.22 -1.35
CA THR A 117 42.75 17.38 -0.26
C THR A 117 42.38 18.23 0.94
N ILE A 118 41.13 18.16 1.41
CA ILE A 118 40.70 18.78 2.67
C ILE A 118 40.62 17.71 3.75
N ILE A 119 41.23 17.97 4.92
CA ILE A 119 41.22 17.07 6.08
C ILE A 119 40.61 17.82 7.25
N PHE A 120 39.43 17.38 7.68
CA PHE A 120 38.81 17.85 8.92
C PHE A 120 39.42 17.12 10.11
N GLU A 121 40.28 17.84 10.84
CA GLU A 121 40.93 17.32 12.04
C GLU A 121 39.92 17.13 13.17
N GLY A 122 40.21 16.17 14.05
CA GLY A 122 39.37 15.85 15.21
C GLY A 122 38.50 14.60 15.03
N ASP A 123 37.86 14.20 16.13
CA ASP A 123 37.06 12.99 16.25
C ASP A 123 35.63 13.31 16.71
N ALA A 124 34.66 12.50 16.25
CA ALA A 124 33.25 12.62 16.62
C ALA A 124 32.75 14.09 16.60
N GLU A 125 32.31 14.61 17.74
CA GLU A 125 31.79 15.97 17.89
C GLU A 125 32.86 17.07 17.77
N ASN A 126 34.15 16.74 17.94
CA ASN A 126 35.26 17.69 17.82
C ASN A 126 35.68 17.94 16.36
N ARG A 127 35.14 17.21 15.38
CA ARG A 127 35.32 17.55 13.97
C ARG A 127 34.72 18.93 13.68
N ALA A 128 35.31 19.67 12.75
CA ALA A 128 34.74 20.95 12.33
C ALA A 128 33.30 20.77 11.83
N ILE A 129 32.47 21.77 12.06
CA ILE A 129 31.06 21.78 11.67
C ILE A 129 30.78 22.93 10.69
N LEU A 130 30.11 22.59 9.60
CA LEU A 130 29.63 23.51 8.58
C LEU A 130 28.12 23.63 8.74
N ILE A 131 27.63 24.85 8.93
CA ILE A 131 26.23 25.14 9.22
C ILE A 131 25.61 25.86 8.01
N PHE A 132 24.56 25.28 7.43
CA PHE A 132 23.88 25.82 6.26
C PHE A 132 22.68 26.68 6.70
N GLY A 133 22.92 27.98 6.87
CA GLY A 133 21.98 28.94 7.46
C GLY A 133 21.04 29.62 6.47
N HIS A 134 20.96 29.16 5.22
CA HIS A 134 20.09 29.67 4.16
C HIS A 134 19.65 28.53 3.23
N ALA A 135 18.52 28.68 2.53
CA ALA A 135 17.97 27.62 1.67
C ALA A 135 18.93 27.28 0.52
N ASP A 136 19.48 28.32 -0.11
CA ASP A 136 20.47 28.18 -1.18
C ASP A 136 21.91 27.97 -0.66
N ALA A 137 22.14 27.75 0.64
CA ALA A 137 23.50 27.55 1.14
C ALA A 137 24.01 26.18 0.71
N THR A 138 25.17 26.14 0.04
CA THR A 138 25.76 24.92 -0.52
C THR A 138 27.28 24.92 -0.30
N VAL A 139 27.90 23.75 -0.40
CA VAL A 139 29.33 23.60 -0.70
C VAL A 139 29.43 23.08 -2.13
N ALA A 140 30.26 23.71 -2.96
CA ALA A 140 30.40 23.31 -4.36
C ALA A 140 31.73 22.59 -4.61
N CYS A 141 31.70 21.66 -5.55
CA CYS A 141 32.89 21.20 -6.22
C CYS A 141 32.83 21.53 -7.71
N GLY A 142 33.61 22.52 -8.14
CA GLY A 142 33.73 22.90 -9.56
C GLY A 142 34.91 22.27 -10.30
N ALA A 143 35.84 21.59 -9.63
CA ALA A 143 37.04 21.02 -10.26
C ALA A 143 37.35 19.56 -9.87
N ALA A 144 38.03 18.85 -10.77
CA ALA A 144 38.30 17.42 -10.67
C ALA A 144 39.38 17.02 -9.63
N ASN A 145 39.40 15.74 -9.25
CA ASN A 145 40.39 15.09 -8.38
C ASN A 145 40.47 15.68 -6.96
N ASN A 146 39.39 16.25 -6.47
CA ASN A 146 39.34 16.77 -5.12
C ASN A 146 38.94 15.68 -4.12
N THR A 147 39.47 15.77 -2.90
CA THR A 147 39.16 14.81 -1.84
C THR A 147 38.83 15.53 -0.53
N ILE A 148 37.78 15.10 0.16
CA ILE A 148 37.40 15.58 1.49
C ILE A 148 37.41 14.40 2.48
N TYR A 149 38.15 14.55 3.59
CA TYR A 149 38.17 13.62 4.71
C TYR A 149 37.47 14.22 5.93
N GLY A 150 36.36 13.60 6.34
CA GLY A 150 35.62 13.96 7.54
C GLY A 150 34.63 15.11 7.32
N GLY A 151 34.51 15.97 8.34
CA GLY A 151 33.56 17.09 8.36
C GLY A 151 32.22 16.71 8.99
N ARG A 152 31.60 17.69 9.66
CA ARG A 152 30.20 17.64 10.10
C ARG A 152 29.39 18.67 9.33
N TYR A 153 28.23 18.26 8.82
CA TYR A 153 27.39 19.07 7.95
C TYR A 153 26.00 19.19 8.55
N ALA A 154 25.58 20.39 8.93
CA ALA A 154 24.32 20.60 9.62
C ALA A 154 23.44 21.59 8.89
N ALA A 155 22.23 21.17 8.50
CA ALA A 155 21.19 22.09 8.11
C ALA A 155 20.91 23.05 9.27
N GLY A 156 21.04 24.35 9.03
CA GLY A 156 20.81 25.41 10.03
C GLY A 156 19.43 26.05 9.93
N ILE A 157 18.62 25.61 8.96
CA ILE A 157 17.26 26.08 8.68
C ILE A 157 16.43 24.92 8.10
N THR A 158 15.15 25.17 7.84
CA THR A 158 14.28 24.28 7.08
C THR A 158 14.60 24.31 5.59
N ALA A 159 14.68 23.13 4.98
CA ALA A 159 14.89 22.89 3.55
C ALA A 159 16.08 23.66 2.96
N VAL A 160 17.29 23.22 3.30
CA VAL A 160 18.51 23.56 2.53
C VAL A 160 18.48 22.74 1.25
N THR A 161 18.43 23.38 0.08
CA THR A 161 18.22 22.70 -1.21
C THR A 161 19.25 21.60 -1.43
N ALA A 162 20.55 21.94 -1.32
CA ALA A 162 21.63 20.97 -1.43
C ALA A 162 22.71 21.23 -0.38
N GLY A 163 23.20 20.20 0.31
CA GLY A 163 24.35 20.34 1.21
C GLY A 163 25.67 20.46 0.44
N ILE A 164 25.90 19.52 -0.48
CA ILE A 164 27.10 19.41 -1.31
C ILE A 164 26.65 19.26 -2.76
N MET A 165 27.06 20.19 -3.61
CA MET A 165 26.85 20.11 -5.06
C MET A 165 28.14 19.64 -5.74
N VAL A 166 28.05 18.51 -6.45
CA VAL A 166 29.13 17.99 -7.28
C VAL A 166 28.81 18.36 -8.73
N GLU A 167 29.46 19.41 -9.22
CA GLU A 167 29.20 19.92 -10.56
C GLU A 167 29.83 19.03 -11.65
N ALA A 168 29.39 19.21 -12.90
CA ALA A 168 29.90 18.48 -14.06
C ALA A 168 31.42 18.57 -14.28
N GLY A 169 32.11 19.52 -13.65
CA GLY A 169 33.57 19.67 -13.70
C GLY A 169 34.32 18.86 -12.63
N CYS A 170 33.62 18.23 -11.68
CA CYS A 170 34.18 17.60 -10.49
C CYS A 170 34.39 16.08 -10.64
N ASP A 171 34.98 15.66 -11.77
CA ASP A 171 35.34 14.27 -11.97
C ASP A 171 36.30 13.75 -10.90
N ASN A 172 36.19 12.48 -10.51
CA ASN A 172 37.05 11.85 -9.50
C ASN A 172 36.96 12.51 -8.12
N PHE A 173 35.81 13.08 -7.77
CA PHE A 173 35.55 13.54 -6.41
C PHE A 173 35.55 12.38 -5.43
N THR A 174 36.16 12.56 -4.27
CA THR A 174 36.11 11.56 -3.20
C THR A 174 35.78 12.19 -1.86
N MET A 175 34.80 11.63 -1.16
CA MET A 175 34.44 12.03 0.19
C MET A 175 34.51 10.83 1.13
N VAL A 176 35.21 10.98 2.26
CA VAL A 176 35.46 9.88 3.20
C VAL A 176 35.06 10.27 4.61
N GLY A 177 34.14 9.51 5.20
CA GLY A 177 33.67 9.71 6.56
C GLY A 177 32.90 11.00 6.86
N PRO A 178 32.13 11.59 5.91
CA PRO A 178 31.29 12.74 6.22
C PRO A 178 30.20 12.37 7.22
N VAL A 179 29.81 13.33 8.06
CA VAL A 179 28.74 13.15 9.04
C VAL A 179 27.72 14.29 8.92
N ALA A 180 26.50 13.97 8.54
CA ALA A 180 25.34 14.84 8.68
C ALA A 180 24.53 14.34 9.89
N PRO A 181 24.75 14.91 11.10
CA PRO A 181 24.06 14.46 12.30
C PRO A 181 22.60 14.90 12.30
N GLU A 182 21.80 14.23 13.14
CA GLU A 182 20.42 14.65 13.42
C GLU A 182 20.38 16.13 13.80
N PRO A 183 19.54 16.95 13.14
CA PRO A 183 19.39 18.35 13.47
C PRO A 183 18.87 18.50 14.91
N THR A 184 19.26 19.59 15.59
CA THR A 184 18.74 19.88 16.93
C THR A 184 17.31 20.43 16.91
N THR A 185 16.79 20.74 15.73
CA THR A 185 15.49 21.37 15.50
C THR A 185 14.75 20.55 14.45
N ALA A 186 13.53 20.10 14.77
CA ALA A 186 12.69 19.37 13.83
C ALA A 186 12.43 20.21 12.57
N GLY A 187 12.43 19.54 11.41
CA GLY A 187 12.29 20.16 10.10
C GLY A 187 13.48 21.03 9.67
N TRP A 188 14.66 20.93 10.31
CA TRP A 188 15.90 21.42 9.70
C TRP A 188 16.54 20.31 8.89
N GLU A 189 16.46 20.42 7.58
CA GLU A 189 16.80 19.31 6.69
C GLU A 189 17.54 19.80 5.46
N PHE A 190 18.32 18.90 4.88
CA PHE A 190 18.71 19.01 3.49
C PHE A 190 17.60 18.39 2.65
N VAL A 191 17.14 19.09 1.61
CA VAL A 191 16.28 18.48 0.58
C VAL A 191 17.10 17.39 -0.09
N ASP A 192 18.29 17.74 -0.56
CA ASP A 192 19.33 16.81 -1.01
C ASP A 192 20.62 17.01 -0.20
N PHE A 193 21.18 15.98 0.42
CA PHE A 193 22.48 16.17 1.10
C PHE A 193 23.65 16.29 0.12
N ILE A 194 23.71 15.39 -0.85
CA ILE A 194 24.69 15.38 -1.93
C ILE A 194 23.93 15.32 -3.26
N ASP A 195 24.11 16.34 -4.08
CA ASP A 195 23.50 16.46 -5.41
C ASP A 195 24.60 16.37 -6.49
N LEU A 196 24.42 15.47 -7.47
CA LEU A 196 25.33 15.27 -8.59
C LEU A 196 24.73 15.82 -9.87
N ALA A 197 25.38 16.84 -10.45
CA ALA A 197 25.03 17.32 -11.78
C ALA A 197 25.35 16.27 -12.86
N ALA A 198 24.69 16.37 -14.03
CA ALA A 198 25.03 15.56 -15.20
C ALA A 198 26.55 15.52 -15.47
N LEU A 199 27.07 14.33 -15.78
CA LEU A 199 28.47 14.09 -16.12
C LEU A 199 29.45 14.26 -14.95
N ALA A 200 29.00 14.25 -13.70
CA ALA A 200 29.87 14.16 -12.54
C ALA A 200 30.40 12.71 -12.40
N ASP A 201 31.45 12.38 -13.15
CA ASP A 201 31.93 11.00 -13.26
C ASP A 201 32.95 10.62 -12.15
N SER A 202 32.98 9.33 -11.80
CA SER A 202 33.91 8.75 -10.81
C SER A 202 33.78 9.36 -9.41
N VAL A 203 32.56 9.71 -9.01
CA VAL A 203 32.26 10.25 -7.68
C VAL A 203 32.21 9.12 -6.66
N HIS A 204 33.01 9.22 -5.60
CA HIS A 204 33.12 8.18 -4.59
C HIS A 204 32.86 8.68 -3.17
N ILE A 205 31.86 8.11 -2.51
CA ILE A 205 31.47 8.41 -1.14
C ILE A 205 31.67 7.17 -0.26
N TYR A 206 32.51 7.31 0.77
CA TYR A 206 32.86 6.21 1.67
C TYR A 206 32.50 6.55 3.11
N ASN A 207 31.94 5.59 3.84
CA ASN A 207 31.69 5.70 5.29
C ASN A 207 30.83 6.92 5.68
N LEU A 208 29.88 7.32 4.82
CA LEU A 208 28.92 8.38 5.11
C LEU A 208 28.05 8.00 6.32
N VAL A 209 27.81 8.96 7.21
CA VAL A 209 26.79 8.88 8.24
C VAL A 209 25.81 10.04 8.04
N TYR A 210 24.56 9.71 7.74
CA TYR A 210 23.46 10.66 7.64
C TYR A 210 22.35 10.24 8.61
N SER A 211 21.81 11.17 9.38
CA SER A 211 20.69 10.94 10.28
C SER A 211 19.77 12.15 10.28
N ASN A 212 18.51 11.97 9.91
CA ASN A 212 17.49 13.00 9.95
C ASN A 212 16.08 12.37 10.02
N ALA A 213 15.69 11.94 11.22
CA ALA A 213 14.43 11.27 11.47
C ALA A 213 13.25 12.23 11.60
N ASP A 214 13.51 13.47 11.99
CA ASP A 214 12.49 14.49 12.27
C ASP A 214 12.21 15.43 11.06
N ALA A 215 12.54 14.97 9.85
CA ALA A 215 12.44 15.72 8.59
C ALA A 215 11.18 15.33 7.81
N ILE A 216 10.39 16.31 7.37
CA ILE A 216 9.15 16.06 6.61
C ILE A 216 9.34 16.44 5.12
N GLY A 217 10.52 16.96 4.74
CA GLY A 217 10.77 17.50 3.40
C GLY A 217 12.17 17.21 2.85
N ALA A 218 12.91 16.26 3.41
CA ALA A 218 14.07 15.72 2.72
C ALA A 218 13.58 14.86 1.55
N ASP A 219 14.11 15.11 0.34
CA ASP A 219 13.80 14.28 -0.83
C ASP A 219 14.80 13.13 -0.89
N HIS A 220 16.10 13.44 -0.76
CA HIS A 220 17.19 12.47 -0.88
C HIS A 220 18.38 12.75 0.06
N VAL A 221 19.20 11.72 0.30
CA VAL A 221 20.58 11.94 0.78
C VAL A 221 21.53 12.06 -0.40
N ILE A 222 21.36 11.22 -1.40
CA ILE A 222 22.12 11.25 -2.64
C ILE A 222 21.14 11.38 -3.81
N ASP A 223 21.21 12.50 -4.53
CA ASP A 223 20.51 12.71 -5.80
C ASP A 223 21.51 12.60 -6.97
N MET A 224 21.20 11.74 -7.94
CA MET A 224 21.94 11.63 -9.21
C MET A 224 21.03 11.77 -10.44
N GLY A 225 19.77 12.19 -10.29
CA GLY A 225 18.78 12.33 -11.38
C GLY A 225 18.88 13.64 -12.16
N ASN A 226 20.02 14.33 -12.08
CA ASN A 226 20.31 15.55 -12.84
C ASN A 226 21.09 15.25 -14.14
N GLY A 227 21.09 14.01 -14.61
CA GLY A 227 21.71 13.53 -15.83
C GLY A 227 22.46 12.21 -15.64
N VAL A 228 23.02 11.66 -16.72
CA VAL A 228 23.79 10.42 -16.67
C VAL A 228 25.16 10.64 -16.03
N ASN A 229 25.46 9.84 -15.00
CA ASN A 229 26.75 9.77 -14.31
C ASN A 229 27.39 8.38 -14.48
N LYS A 230 28.71 8.31 -14.36
CA LYS A 230 29.48 7.06 -14.48
C LYS A 230 30.38 6.78 -13.29
N ASP A 231 30.54 5.51 -12.93
CA ASP A 231 31.43 5.05 -11.87
C ASP A 231 31.14 5.69 -10.50
N PHE A 232 29.86 5.92 -10.18
CA PHE A 232 29.46 6.34 -8.83
C PHE A 232 29.67 5.21 -7.83
N ARG A 233 30.23 5.51 -6.66
CA ARG A 233 30.40 4.54 -5.57
C ARG A 233 29.92 5.08 -4.24
N LEU A 234 28.98 4.38 -3.62
CA LEU A 234 28.55 4.61 -2.24
C LEU A 234 28.84 3.36 -1.41
N ILE A 235 29.86 3.45 -0.55
CA ILE A 235 30.38 2.27 0.15
C ILE A 235 30.36 2.46 1.67
N ASN A 236 29.77 1.48 2.36
CA ASN A 236 29.70 1.39 3.82
C ASN A 236 29.01 2.61 4.46
N ALA A 237 27.90 3.06 3.88
CA ALA A 237 27.13 4.18 4.41
C ALA A 237 26.17 3.75 5.53
N TYR A 238 25.87 4.67 6.43
CA TYR A 238 24.74 4.61 7.35
C TYR A 238 23.83 5.79 7.04
N ILE A 239 22.67 5.52 6.46
CA ILE A 239 21.67 6.53 6.11
C ILE A 239 20.38 6.20 6.83
N TYR A 240 19.86 7.17 7.59
CA TYR A 240 18.63 7.02 8.37
C TYR A 240 17.83 8.32 8.31
N GLY A 241 16.59 8.25 7.83
CA GLY A 241 15.70 9.42 7.82
C GLY A 241 14.33 9.16 7.21
N GLU A 242 13.52 10.21 7.16
CA GLU A 242 12.26 10.29 6.42
C GLU A 242 12.54 10.98 5.08
N PHE A 243 12.38 10.26 3.97
CA PHE A 243 12.64 10.78 2.61
C PHE A 243 11.36 10.72 1.78
N ALA A 244 11.04 11.82 1.09
CA ALA A 244 9.82 11.93 0.30
C ALA A 244 9.82 11.06 -0.96
N ILE A 245 11.01 10.67 -1.45
CA ILE A 245 11.19 9.82 -2.64
C ILE A 245 12.07 8.63 -2.26
N SER A 246 13.37 8.84 -2.03
CA SER A 246 14.25 7.78 -1.54
C SER A 246 15.56 8.29 -0.94
N ALA A 247 16.25 7.47 -0.16
CA ALA A 247 17.53 7.88 0.42
C ALA A 247 18.63 8.02 -0.64
N VAL A 248 18.60 7.18 -1.68
CA VAL A 248 19.54 7.21 -2.82
C VAL A 248 18.72 7.06 -4.10
N TRP A 249 18.73 8.10 -4.93
CA TRP A 249 17.83 8.21 -6.06
C TRP A 249 18.53 8.54 -7.38
N SER A 250 17.99 8.00 -8.48
CA SER A 250 18.22 8.50 -9.82
C SER A 250 17.12 8.07 -10.79
N ASN A 251 16.61 9.00 -11.59
CA ASN A 251 15.72 8.71 -12.73
C ASN A 251 16.46 8.62 -14.07
N ASP A 252 17.79 8.66 -14.07
CA ASP A 252 18.64 8.66 -15.26
C ASP A 252 19.31 7.31 -15.53
N ALA A 253 19.93 7.19 -16.71
CA ALA A 253 20.61 5.98 -17.16
C ALA A 253 22.06 5.90 -16.65
N ASP A 254 22.27 6.04 -15.34
CA ASP A 254 23.60 6.00 -14.74
C ASP A 254 24.32 4.68 -15.03
N GLU A 255 25.64 4.75 -15.25
CA GLU A 255 26.46 3.60 -15.62
C GLU A 255 27.51 3.27 -14.55
N GLU A 256 27.83 2.00 -14.39
CA GLU A 256 28.89 1.53 -13.49
C GLU A 256 28.68 1.91 -12.01
N VAL A 257 27.41 2.08 -11.59
CA VAL A 257 27.03 2.42 -10.22
C VAL A 257 27.35 1.25 -9.27
N LEU A 258 27.95 1.54 -8.12
CA LEU A 258 28.18 0.58 -7.05
C LEU A 258 27.68 1.11 -5.71
N ILE A 259 26.63 0.49 -5.19
CA ILE A 259 26.16 0.69 -3.81
C ILE A 259 26.53 -0.57 -3.05
N ALA A 260 27.46 -0.49 -2.10
CA ALA A 260 28.00 -1.68 -1.46
C ALA A 260 28.28 -1.53 0.03
N GLY A 261 27.67 -2.41 0.82
CA GLY A 261 27.79 -2.37 2.28
C GLY A 261 27.07 -1.17 2.88
N GLY A 262 26.41 -1.38 4.01
CA GLY A 262 25.80 -0.27 4.75
C GLY A 262 24.41 -0.60 5.27
N ASN A 263 23.84 0.39 5.94
CA ASN A 263 22.46 0.36 6.42
C ASN A 263 21.76 1.61 5.88
N TYR A 264 20.64 1.41 5.22
CA TYR A 264 19.89 2.47 4.56
C TYR A 264 18.44 2.35 5.06
N THR A 265 17.87 3.43 5.57
CA THR A 265 16.52 3.43 6.14
C THR A 265 15.77 4.62 5.60
N ASN A 266 14.58 4.37 5.05
CA ASN A 266 13.58 5.39 4.74
C ASN A 266 12.36 5.08 5.60
N LEU A 267 12.01 6.02 6.47
CA LEU A 267 10.89 5.93 7.41
C LEU A 267 9.56 6.37 6.76
N THR A 268 9.59 6.88 5.53
CA THR A 268 8.37 7.26 4.80
C THR A 268 7.68 6.02 4.24
N ASN A 269 6.47 5.75 4.73
CA ASN A 269 5.68 4.61 4.26
C ASN A 269 5.40 4.69 2.76
N GLY A 270 5.57 3.56 2.07
CA GLY A 270 5.29 3.46 0.64
C GLY A 270 6.42 3.92 -0.27
N GLU A 271 7.49 4.51 0.28
CA GLU A 271 8.59 5.06 -0.49
C GLU A 271 9.83 4.17 -0.48
N HIS A 272 10.72 4.42 -1.44
CA HIS A 272 11.92 3.62 -1.65
C HIS A 272 13.08 4.00 -0.73
N VAL A 273 13.98 3.07 -0.45
CA VAL A 273 15.29 3.42 0.17
C VAL A 273 16.32 3.69 -0.91
N ILE A 274 16.30 2.86 -1.95
CA ILE A 274 17.16 2.98 -3.12
C ILE A 274 16.25 2.87 -4.34
N GLU A 275 16.28 3.85 -5.21
CA GLU A 275 15.47 3.90 -6.43
C GLU A 275 16.30 4.34 -7.63
N PHE A 276 16.21 3.58 -8.72
CA PHE A 276 16.92 3.83 -9.97
C PHE A 276 16.04 3.62 -11.19
N SER A 277 16.32 4.35 -12.27
CA SER A 277 15.65 4.14 -13.55
C SER A 277 15.88 2.74 -14.12
N GLY A 278 14.92 2.24 -14.91
CA GLY A 278 15.04 0.95 -15.61
C GLY A 278 16.22 0.86 -16.60
N SER A 279 16.90 1.97 -16.90
CA SER A 279 18.11 2.03 -17.74
C SER A 279 19.43 2.12 -16.97
N ALA A 280 19.41 2.31 -15.65
CA ALA A 280 20.61 2.35 -14.84
C ALA A 280 21.37 1.01 -14.86
N LEU A 281 22.70 1.05 -14.85
CA LEU A 281 23.58 -0.12 -14.88
C LEU A 281 24.53 -0.09 -13.68
N GLY A 282 24.64 -1.22 -12.99
CA GLY A 282 25.50 -1.31 -11.82
C GLY A 282 25.23 -2.49 -10.91
N THR A 283 25.65 -2.37 -9.66
CA THR A 283 25.47 -3.39 -8.62
C THR A 283 25.10 -2.78 -7.29
N ILE A 284 24.02 -3.26 -6.68
CA ILE A 284 23.68 -3.07 -5.27
C ILE A 284 24.07 -4.35 -4.54
N GLN A 285 24.98 -4.28 -3.58
CA GLN A 285 25.45 -5.48 -2.90
C GLN A 285 25.74 -5.36 -1.40
N ASP A 286 25.48 -6.44 -0.67
CA ASP A 286 25.80 -6.56 0.75
C ASP A 286 25.22 -5.42 1.62
N VAL A 287 24.04 -4.89 1.25
CA VAL A 287 23.36 -3.79 1.97
C VAL A 287 22.19 -4.31 2.80
N VAL A 288 21.87 -3.59 3.87
CA VAL A 288 20.61 -3.73 4.62
C VAL A 288 19.76 -2.49 4.36
N VAL A 289 18.53 -2.70 3.90
CA VAL A 289 17.53 -1.67 3.66
C VAL A 289 16.36 -1.83 4.64
N ARG A 290 15.81 -0.72 5.12
CA ARG A 290 14.67 -0.69 6.04
C ARG A 290 13.58 0.25 5.56
N THR A 291 12.36 -0.28 5.49
CA THR A 291 11.11 0.37 5.07
C THR A 291 9.91 -0.35 5.68
N ASP A 292 8.72 0.23 5.52
CA ASP A 292 7.43 -0.35 5.92
C ASP A 292 7.04 -1.62 5.15
N ALA A 293 7.56 -1.81 3.92
CA ALA A 293 7.30 -2.98 3.11
C ALA A 293 8.50 -3.40 2.24
N GLN A 294 8.67 -4.72 2.08
CA GLN A 294 9.72 -5.27 1.21
C GLN A 294 9.58 -4.81 -0.25
N GLY A 295 8.35 -4.68 -0.75
CA GLY A 295 8.07 -4.28 -2.14
C GLY A 295 8.47 -2.84 -2.45
N THR A 296 8.57 -2.00 -1.42
CA THR A 296 9.04 -0.62 -1.51
C THR A 296 10.48 -0.49 -1.06
N ALA A 297 11.18 -1.54 -0.65
CA ALA A 297 12.53 -1.38 -0.12
C ALA A 297 13.56 -0.88 -1.15
N VAL A 298 13.59 -1.49 -2.35
CA VAL A 298 14.53 -1.16 -3.43
C VAL A 298 13.85 -1.29 -4.78
N ASP A 299 13.91 -0.23 -5.58
CA ASP A 299 13.77 -0.30 -7.04
C ASP A 299 15.18 -0.20 -7.66
N PRO A 300 15.79 -1.33 -8.08
CA PRO A 300 17.14 -1.30 -8.63
C PRO A 300 17.17 -0.77 -10.06
N GLY A 301 16.02 -0.52 -10.69
CA GLY A 301 15.95 -0.23 -12.11
C GLY A 301 16.60 -1.35 -12.95
N GLY A 302 17.63 -1.01 -13.71
CA GLY A 302 18.43 -1.97 -14.49
C GLY A 302 19.64 -2.59 -13.75
N MET A 303 19.87 -2.23 -12.48
CA MET A 303 21.03 -2.69 -11.72
C MET A 303 20.90 -4.14 -11.24
N SER A 304 22.04 -4.80 -11.02
CA SER A 304 22.08 -6.12 -10.39
C SER A 304 22.03 -6.00 -8.85
N MET A 305 21.33 -6.93 -8.19
CA MET A 305 21.27 -7.01 -6.73
C MET A 305 21.93 -8.29 -6.22
N VAL A 306 22.82 -8.19 -5.22
CA VAL A 306 23.53 -9.33 -4.63
C VAL A 306 23.56 -9.21 -3.10
N ASN A 307 22.97 -10.16 -2.37
CA ASN A 307 22.91 -10.10 -0.90
C ASN A 307 22.29 -8.79 -0.35
N VAL A 308 21.21 -8.32 -0.97
CA VAL A 308 20.44 -7.18 -0.50
C VAL A 308 19.39 -7.70 0.50
N CYS A 309 19.47 -7.21 1.74
CA CYS A 309 18.65 -7.62 2.86
C CYS A 309 17.62 -6.55 3.20
N TRP A 310 16.35 -6.92 3.30
CA TRP A 310 15.30 -6.12 3.92
C TRP A 310 15.15 -6.48 5.40
N ASP A 311 14.80 -5.47 6.18
CA ASP A 311 14.49 -5.50 7.60
C ASP A 311 13.32 -4.51 7.83
N ASP A 312 12.29 -4.93 8.57
CA ASP A 312 11.10 -4.12 8.86
C ASP A 312 11.48 -2.93 9.77
N ASP A 313 11.02 -1.72 9.42
CA ASP A 313 11.30 -0.50 10.16
C ASP A 313 10.55 -0.40 11.50
N ALA A 314 9.44 -1.13 11.65
CA ALA A 314 8.60 -1.14 12.85
C ALA A 314 9.01 -2.23 13.84
N VAL A 315 9.56 -3.35 13.37
CA VAL A 315 9.96 -4.50 14.19
C VAL A 315 11.28 -5.06 13.65
N GLU A 316 12.36 -4.89 14.40
CA GLU A 316 13.67 -5.46 14.03
C GLU A 316 13.54 -6.96 13.74
N ASP A 317 13.77 -7.35 12.48
CA ASP A 317 13.68 -8.72 12.05
C ASP A 317 14.92 -9.49 12.50
N SER A 318 14.67 -10.67 13.10
CA SER A 318 15.76 -11.53 13.57
C SER A 318 16.56 -12.18 12.42
N VAL A 319 16.08 -12.09 11.18
CA VAL A 319 16.65 -12.71 9.98
C VAL A 319 16.51 -11.75 8.80
N CYS A 320 17.61 -11.52 8.08
CA CYS A 320 17.56 -10.78 6.81
C CYS A 320 16.62 -11.48 5.81
N VAL A 321 15.64 -10.73 5.30
CA VAL A 321 14.77 -11.17 4.21
C VAL A 321 15.38 -10.70 2.90
N PRO A 322 15.72 -11.58 1.93
CA PRO A 322 16.26 -11.13 0.65
C PRO A 322 15.27 -10.21 -0.08
N VAL A 323 15.70 -9.03 -0.53
CA VAL A 323 14.85 -8.16 -1.36
C VAL A 323 14.58 -8.82 -2.71
N VAL A 324 13.32 -8.77 -3.15
CA VAL A 324 12.85 -9.30 -4.42
C VAL A 324 12.36 -8.12 -5.25
N ALA A 325 13.09 -7.76 -6.32
CA ALA A 325 12.81 -6.54 -7.12
C ALA A 325 11.36 -6.55 -7.66
N GLY A 326 10.57 -5.55 -7.28
CA GLY A 326 9.18 -5.40 -7.69
C GLY A 326 9.09 -4.94 -9.15
N GLY A 327 8.64 -5.83 -10.05
CA GLY A 327 8.40 -5.46 -11.46
C GLY A 327 8.14 -6.67 -12.33
N GLU A 328 8.94 -7.73 -12.18
CA GLU A 328 8.76 -8.98 -12.94
C GLU A 328 8.78 -10.23 -12.05
N SER A 329 9.12 -10.10 -10.76
CA SER A 329 9.54 -11.24 -9.95
C SER A 329 8.51 -11.78 -8.96
N THR A 330 7.46 -11.05 -8.55
CA THR A 330 6.44 -11.66 -7.67
C THR A 330 5.68 -12.76 -8.40
N GLN A 331 5.45 -12.58 -9.70
CA GLN A 331 4.93 -13.62 -10.58
C GLN A 331 6.01 -14.65 -10.90
N ALA A 332 7.25 -14.27 -11.21
CA ALA A 332 8.30 -15.25 -11.53
C ALA A 332 8.79 -16.09 -10.33
N LEU A 333 8.76 -15.61 -9.08
CA LEU A 333 9.13 -16.39 -7.90
C LEU A 333 7.98 -17.27 -7.45
N ALA A 334 6.73 -16.77 -7.55
CA ALA A 334 5.55 -17.62 -7.44
C ALA A 334 5.60 -18.69 -8.53
N ASP A 335 5.88 -18.34 -9.79
CA ASP A 335 5.94 -19.28 -10.90
C ASP A 335 7.13 -20.23 -10.78
N VAL A 336 8.34 -19.81 -10.36
CA VAL A 336 9.50 -20.71 -10.27
C VAL A 336 9.45 -21.61 -9.03
N HIS A 337 8.97 -21.13 -7.88
CA HIS A 337 8.80 -21.99 -6.70
C HIS A 337 7.54 -22.84 -6.79
N LEU A 338 6.45 -22.34 -7.38
CA LEU A 338 5.24 -23.14 -7.59
C LEU A 338 5.38 -24.06 -8.81
N ASP A 339 6.07 -23.71 -9.89
CA ASP A 339 6.33 -24.63 -11.02
C ASP A 339 7.34 -25.71 -10.66
N HIS A 340 8.35 -25.45 -9.81
CA HIS A 340 9.18 -26.55 -9.32
C HIS A 340 8.46 -27.43 -8.30
N MET A 341 7.47 -26.91 -7.59
CA MET A 341 6.63 -27.71 -6.69
C MET A 341 5.44 -28.37 -7.38
N MET A 342 4.98 -27.86 -8.52
CA MET A 342 3.75 -28.33 -9.17
C MET A 342 3.92 -28.80 -10.61
N ALA A 343 4.96 -28.41 -11.34
CA ALA A 343 5.29 -28.79 -12.73
C ALA A 343 4.12 -29.45 -13.48
N LEU A 344 2.99 -28.74 -13.54
CA LEU A 344 1.84 -29.15 -14.32
C LEU A 344 2.15 -28.58 -15.68
N ASP A 345 2.48 -29.44 -16.64
CA ASP A 345 2.54 -28.98 -18.02
C ASP A 345 1.19 -28.31 -18.33
N GLY A 346 1.24 -27.05 -18.74
CA GLY A 346 0.07 -26.19 -18.95
C GLY A 346 -0.86 -26.65 -20.07
N THR A 347 -0.68 -27.87 -20.60
CA THR A 347 -1.52 -28.47 -21.62
C THR A 347 -2.14 -29.81 -21.22
N THR A 348 -1.65 -30.52 -20.19
CA THR A 348 -2.18 -31.84 -19.85
C THR A 348 -2.60 -32.04 -18.40
N SER A 349 -2.30 -31.12 -17.48
CA SER A 349 -2.51 -31.35 -16.03
C SER A 349 -1.88 -32.68 -15.55
N LYS A 350 -0.82 -33.16 -16.21
CA LYS A 350 -0.07 -34.35 -15.81
C LYS A 350 1.38 -33.96 -15.57
N PHE A 351 1.98 -34.56 -14.54
CA PHE A 351 3.42 -34.48 -14.35
C PHE A 351 4.13 -35.01 -15.60
N PRO A 352 5.20 -34.35 -16.08
CA PRO A 352 6.02 -34.90 -17.15
C PRO A 352 6.54 -36.28 -16.73
N GLU A 353 6.20 -37.29 -17.54
CA GLU A 353 6.41 -38.74 -17.31
C GLU A 353 7.88 -39.14 -17.04
N GLN A 354 8.83 -38.19 -17.10
CA GLN A 354 10.25 -38.40 -16.88
C GLN A 354 10.81 -37.81 -15.56
N ALA A 355 10.02 -37.13 -14.73
CA ALA A 355 10.50 -36.51 -13.48
C ALA A 355 10.33 -37.37 -12.20
N VAL A 356 9.69 -38.54 -12.30
CA VAL A 356 9.21 -39.30 -11.12
C VAL A 356 10.30 -39.94 -10.26
N ALA A 357 11.52 -40.16 -10.75
CA ALA A 357 12.56 -40.82 -9.94
C ALA A 357 13.27 -39.88 -8.96
N ASP A 358 13.25 -38.56 -9.18
CA ASP A 358 14.01 -37.60 -8.36
C ASP A 358 13.18 -36.45 -7.79
N SER A 359 11.86 -36.44 -8.02
CA SER A 359 10.97 -35.44 -7.45
C SER A 359 11.05 -35.44 -5.92
N THR A 360 11.26 -34.26 -5.34
CA THR A 360 11.29 -34.05 -3.88
C THR A 360 9.98 -34.50 -3.23
N ILE A 361 8.85 -34.43 -3.95
CA ILE A 361 7.54 -34.88 -3.48
C ILE A 361 7.51 -36.41 -3.33
N CYS A 362 8.04 -37.19 -4.27
CA CYS A 362 8.15 -38.65 -4.12
C CYS A 362 9.02 -39.02 -2.91
N LYS A 363 10.12 -38.27 -2.67
CA LYS A 363 10.99 -38.47 -1.50
C LYS A 363 10.33 -38.04 -0.18
N MET A 364 9.47 -37.00 -0.18
CA MET A 364 8.73 -36.54 1.00
C MET A 364 7.55 -37.45 1.36
N LEU A 365 6.92 -38.08 0.36
CA LEU A 365 5.85 -39.07 0.58
C LEU A 365 6.39 -40.43 1.06
N GLY A 366 7.72 -40.58 1.17
CA GLY A 366 8.36 -41.71 1.84
C GLY A 366 8.23 -43.05 1.12
N ASP A 367 7.92 -43.04 -0.18
CA ASP A 367 7.76 -44.26 -0.95
C ASP A 367 8.95 -44.46 -1.90
N ASP A 368 9.80 -45.43 -1.55
CA ASP A 368 10.97 -45.81 -2.33
C ASP A 368 10.59 -46.58 -3.62
N ASP A 369 9.29 -46.79 -3.90
CA ASP A 369 8.80 -47.46 -5.11
C ASP A 369 8.43 -46.45 -6.23
N PRO A 370 9.25 -46.32 -7.30
CA PRO A 370 8.98 -45.43 -8.42
C PRO A 370 7.68 -45.75 -9.18
N ALA A 371 7.13 -46.96 -9.02
CA ALA A 371 5.89 -47.36 -9.68
C ALA A 371 4.66 -46.63 -9.11
N LEU A 372 4.64 -46.32 -7.81
CA LEU A 372 3.50 -45.68 -7.14
C LEU A 372 3.40 -44.18 -7.48
N CYS A 373 4.52 -43.52 -7.81
CA CYS A 373 4.50 -42.13 -8.27
C CYS A 373 3.86 -41.94 -9.65
N THR A 374 3.70 -43.02 -10.45
CA THR A 374 3.05 -42.93 -11.77
C THR A 374 1.52 -43.02 -11.74
N THR A 375 0.94 -43.35 -10.58
CA THR A 375 -0.51 -43.45 -10.38
C THR A 375 -1.12 -42.26 -9.64
N TYR A 376 -0.30 -41.30 -9.20
CA TYR A 376 -0.75 -40.13 -8.45
C TYR A 376 -1.62 -39.21 -9.34
N ASP A 377 -2.90 -39.10 -9.00
CA ASP A 377 -3.89 -38.23 -9.64
C ASP A 377 -4.28 -37.11 -8.68
N ASN A 378 -3.95 -35.88 -9.04
CA ASN A 378 -4.16 -34.71 -8.19
C ASN A 378 -5.66 -34.45 -7.89
N SER A 379 -6.58 -35.03 -8.68
CA SER A 379 -8.03 -34.91 -8.46
C SER A 379 -8.60 -35.87 -7.43
N THR A 380 -7.87 -36.93 -7.06
CA THR A 380 -8.32 -37.96 -6.10
C THR A 380 -7.37 -38.09 -4.91
N ASP A 381 -6.05 -37.94 -5.12
CA ASP A 381 -5.04 -38.30 -4.12
C ASP A 381 -4.60 -37.15 -3.20
N SER A 382 -4.90 -35.88 -3.50
CA SER A 382 -4.44 -34.76 -2.66
C SER A 382 -5.13 -34.71 -1.29
N LEU A 383 -6.39 -35.15 -1.20
CA LEU A 383 -7.14 -35.32 0.06
C LEU A 383 -6.97 -36.73 0.65
N GLU A 384 -6.82 -37.75 -0.20
CA GLU A 384 -6.64 -39.14 0.25
C GLU A 384 -5.24 -39.37 0.81
N ALA A 385 -4.21 -38.67 0.32
CA ALA A 385 -2.86 -38.70 0.88
C ALA A 385 -2.80 -38.05 2.26
N ILE A 386 -3.48 -36.93 2.51
CA ILE A 386 -3.60 -36.34 3.86
C ILE A 386 -4.45 -37.25 4.75
N GLY A 387 -5.54 -37.82 4.23
CA GLY A 387 -6.36 -38.81 4.95
C GLY A 387 -5.56 -40.05 5.35
N ASN A 388 -4.69 -40.54 4.47
CA ASN A 388 -3.81 -41.69 4.71
C ASN A 388 -2.61 -41.32 5.59
N LEU A 389 -2.09 -40.09 5.53
CA LEU A 389 -1.07 -39.61 6.46
C LEU A 389 -1.65 -39.44 7.87
N VAL A 390 -2.90 -38.98 8.00
CA VAL A 390 -3.62 -38.87 9.28
C VAL A 390 -4.00 -40.26 9.80
N ALA A 391 -4.40 -41.20 8.92
CA ALA A 391 -4.70 -42.58 9.28
C ALA A 391 -3.43 -43.39 9.63
N SER A 392 -2.29 -43.10 9.00
CA SER A 392 -0.99 -43.72 9.32
C SER A 392 -0.29 -43.04 10.50
N ALA A 393 -0.47 -41.73 10.71
CA ALA A 393 -0.09 -41.03 11.95
C ALA A 393 -0.90 -41.57 13.15
N ALA A 394 -2.16 -41.94 12.94
CA ALA A 394 -2.96 -42.69 13.92
C ALA A 394 -2.46 -44.14 14.14
N GLN A 395 -1.58 -44.65 13.27
CA GLN A 395 -0.90 -45.94 13.41
C GLN A 395 0.58 -45.85 13.82
N VAL A 396 1.13 -44.65 14.09
CA VAL A 396 2.43 -44.54 14.75
C VAL A 396 2.28 -45.02 16.19
N THR A 397 2.49 -46.32 16.31
CA THR A 397 2.69 -47.10 17.51
C THR A 397 4.02 -46.71 18.13
N ASP A 398 4.08 -45.50 18.69
CA ASP A 398 5.11 -45.20 19.66
C ASP A 398 4.71 -45.79 21.02
N ASN A 399 5.62 -46.60 21.55
CA ASN A 399 5.48 -47.47 22.72
C ASN A 399 5.37 -46.71 24.06
N ASP A 400 4.50 -45.70 24.16
CA ASP A 400 4.17 -45.07 25.46
C ASP A 400 2.76 -45.44 25.92
N THR A 401 2.66 -46.67 26.42
CA THR A 401 1.46 -47.32 26.97
C THR A 401 0.93 -46.71 28.28
N SER A 402 1.30 -45.48 28.63
CA SER A 402 1.02 -44.91 29.96
C SER A 402 -0.15 -43.91 30.03
N LEU A 403 -0.69 -43.40 28.92
CA LEU A 403 -1.75 -42.37 28.96
C LEU A 403 -3.13 -42.81 28.42
N ALA A 404 -3.21 -43.76 27.47
CA ALA A 404 -4.51 -44.31 27.03
C ALA A 404 -5.09 -45.36 28.01
N THR A 405 -4.27 -45.90 28.89
CA THR A 405 -4.64 -46.95 29.86
C THR A 405 -5.32 -46.39 31.12
N ILE A 406 -5.33 -45.06 31.34
CA ILE A 406 -5.87 -44.45 32.58
C ILE A 406 -7.33 -44.01 32.45
N HIS A 407 -7.86 -43.78 31.23
CA HIS A 407 -9.27 -43.37 31.08
C HIS A 407 -10.22 -44.45 30.57
N LEU A 408 -9.73 -45.52 29.95
CA LEU A 408 -10.61 -46.62 29.52
C LEU A 408 -10.76 -47.76 30.56
N ASN A 409 -9.84 -47.85 31.52
CA ASN A 409 -9.90 -48.82 32.62
C ASN A 409 -10.84 -48.42 33.77
N HIS A 410 -11.48 -47.24 33.70
CA HIS A 410 -12.61 -46.90 34.56
C HIS A 410 -13.97 -47.26 33.95
N LEU A 411 -14.03 -47.65 32.66
CA LEU A 411 -15.31 -47.94 32.02
C LEU A 411 -15.62 -49.44 31.90
N MET A 412 -14.62 -50.32 31.93
CA MET A 412 -14.84 -51.77 31.93
C MET A 412 -13.75 -52.51 32.71
N ALA A 413 -14.04 -52.85 33.97
CA ALA A 413 -13.29 -53.89 34.67
C ALA A 413 -13.71 -55.26 34.10
N LEU A 414 -12.91 -55.80 33.17
CA LEU A 414 -12.91 -57.23 32.88
C LEU A 414 -11.47 -57.74 33.04
N ASP A 415 -11.21 -58.28 34.23
CA ASP A 415 -10.07 -59.15 34.47
C ASP A 415 -10.24 -60.42 33.64
N GLY A 416 -9.14 -60.88 33.07
CA GLY A 416 -9.12 -62.05 32.23
C GLY A 416 -9.51 -63.31 32.99
N ALA A 417 -10.11 -64.22 32.22
CA ALA A 417 -10.36 -65.61 32.52
C ALA A 417 -11.71 -65.96 33.18
N THR A 418 -12.39 -66.84 32.44
CA THR A 418 -13.49 -67.73 32.80
C THR A 418 -14.87 -67.12 33.03
N GLU A 419 -15.81 -67.67 32.25
CA GLU A 419 -17.26 -67.67 32.47
C GLU A 419 -17.61 -67.61 33.97
N ILE A 420 -18.24 -66.51 34.39
CA ILE A 420 -19.35 -66.40 35.35
C ILE A 420 -19.73 -64.91 35.38
N TYR A 421 -20.97 -64.61 34.99
CA TYR A 421 -21.54 -63.27 34.97
C TYR A 421 -21.64 -62.66 36.38
N PRO A 422 -21.25 -61.40 36.61
CA PRO A 422 -21.50 -60.73 37.88
C PRO A 422 -22.88 -60.07 37.88
N GLU A 423 -23.74 -60.57 38.76
CA GLU A 423 -25.11 -60.14 39.06
C GLU A 423 -25.17 -58.76 39.77
N GLN A 424 -24.24 -57.83 39.50
CA GLN A 424 -24.15 -56.55 40.21
C GLN A 424 -23.80 -55.38 39.28
N ALA A 425 -24.73 -55.01 38.40
CA ALA A 425 -24.78 -53.65 37.89
C ALA A 425 -25.37 -52.77 39.01
N VAL A 426 -24.52 -52.03 39.73
CA VAL A 426 -24.96 -51.02 40.70
C VAL A 426 -25.45 -49.76 39.97
N SER A 427 -26.40 -49.06 40.57
CA SER A 427 -27.19 -47.93 40.03
C SER A 427 -26.41 -46.72 39.48
N ASP A 428 -25.08 -46.75 39.50
CA ASP A 428 -24.20 -45.66 39.07
C ASP A 428 -23.50 -45.89 37.74
N SER A 429 -23.80 -46.98 37.01
CA SER A 429 -23.24 -47.17 35.66
C SER A 429 -23.72 -46.08 34.71
N THR A 430 -22.80 -45.56 33.89
CA THR A 430 -23.09 -44.53 32.88
C THR A 430 -24.21 -44.95 31.91
N ILE A 431 -24.39 -46.27 31.71
CA ILE A 431 -25.45 -46.84 30.88
C ILE A 431 -26.84 -46.65 31.49
N CYS A 432 -27.03 -46.86 32.80
CA CYS A 432 -28.34 -46.56 33.44
C CYS A 432 -28.62 -45.04 33.42
N LYS A 433 -27.59 -44.18 33.52
CA LYS A 433 -27.75 -42.70 33.44
C LYS A 433 -28.02 -42.18 32.03
N MET A 434 -27.52 -42.85 30.98
CA MET A 434 -27.78 -42.48 29.58
C MET A 434 -29.18 -42.89 29.09
N LEU A 435 -29.84 -43.84 29.77
CA LEU A 435 -31.19 -44.27 29.43
C LEU A 435 -32.29 -43.46 30.15
N GLY A 436 -31.91 -42.48 30.98
CA GLY A 436 -32.81 -41.42 31.44
C GLY A 436 -33.92 -41.85 32.40
N ASP A 437 -33.72 -42.91 33.19
CA ASP A 437 -34.69 -43.37 34.18
C ASP A 437 -34.06 -43.43 35.58
N ASP A 438 -34.59 -42.63 36.51
CA ASP A 438 -34.08 -42.47 37.88
C ASP A 438 -34.61 -43.58 38.83
N ASP A 439 -35.35 -44.58 38.33
CA ASP A 439 -35.85 -45.70 39.13
C ASP A 439 -34.89 -46.92 39.09
N PRO A 440 -34.17 -47.22 40.21
CA PRO A 440 -33.23 -48.34 40.27
C PRO A 440 -33.88 -49.74 40.16
N ALA A 441 -35.21 -49.84 40.18
CA ALA A 441 -35.90 -51.13 39.94
C ALA A 441 -35.90 -51.56 38.46
N VAL A 442 -35.81 -50.61 37.51
CA VAL A 442 -35.95 -50.89 36.07
C VAL A 442 -34.67 -51.46 35.45
N CYS A 443 -33.49 -51.17 36.00
CA CYS A 443 -32.23 -51.72 35.49
C CYS A 443 -32.06 -53.25 35.71
N THR A 444 -32.99 -53.92 36.42
CA THR A 444 -32.94 -55.38 36.67
C THR A 444 -33.74 -56.23 35.68
N THR A 445 -34.51 -55.61 34.77
CA THR A 445 -35.31 -56.32 33.76
C THR A 445 -34.69 -56.30 32.36
N TYR A 446 -33.43 -55.88 32.25
CA TYR A 446 -32.73 -55.79 30.96
C TYR A 446 -32.42 -57.19 30.42
N ASP A 447 -33.13 -57.57 29.37
CA ASP A 447 -33.07 -58.88 28.71
C ASP A 447 -32.50 -58.69 27.30
N ASN A 448 -31.39 -59.37 27.02
CA ASN A 448 -30.67 -59.24 25.75
C ASN A 448 -31.46 -59.73 24.51
N SER A 449 -32.64 -60.33 24.70
CA SER A 449 -33.57 -60.74 23.65
C SER A 449 -34.59 -59.66 23.25
N THR A 450 -34.78 -58.62 24.05
CA THR A 450 -35.66 -57.48 23.73
C THR A 450 -34.94 -56.14 23.64
N ASP A 451 -33.81 -55.98 24.33
CA ASP A 451 -33.23 -54.64 24.58
C ASP A 451 -31.79 -54.46 24.06
N SER A 452 -31.26 -55.43 23.30
CA SER A 452 -29.93 -55.31 22.70
C SER A 452 -29.92 -54.44 21.43
N LEU A 453 -28.72 -54.06 20.96
CA LEU A 453 -28.47 -53.24 19.77
C LEU A 453 -29.18 -53.72 18.47
N GLU A 454 -29.71 -54.94 18.45
CA GLU A 454 -30.56 -55.45 17.36
C GLU A 454 -31.89 -54.68 17.24
N ALA A 455 -32.38 -54.03 18.31
CA ALA A 455 -33.53 -53.11 18.27
C ALA A 455 -33.24 -51.80 17.48
N LEU A 456 -31.97 -51.42 17.33
CA LEU A 456 -31.54 -50.33 16.42
C LEU A 456 -31.41 -50.82 14.96
N GLY A 457 -31.17 -52.13 14.77
CA GLY A 457 -31.20 -52.79 13.45
C GLY A 457 -32.60 -52.81 12.82
N VAL A 458 -33.64 -52.92 13.64
CA VAL A 458 -35.05 -52.83 13.17
C VAL A 458 -35.44 -51.40 12.79
N LYS A 459 -34.84 -50.36 13.40
CA LYS A 459 -35.04 -48.96 12.99
C LYS A 459 -34.26 -48.56 11.74
N THR A 460 -33.15 -49.20 11.44
CA THR A 460 -32.39 -48.93 10.19
C THR A 460 -33.06 -49.55 8.97
N THR A 461 -33.85 -50.63 9.11
CA THR A 461 -34.70 -51.12 8.02
C THR A 461 -35.92 -50.21 7.77
N ALA A 462 -36.34 -49.39 8.75
CA ALA A 462 -37.41 -48.41 8.57
C ALA A 462 -36.96 -47.16 7.80
N ILE A 463 -35.67 -46.81 7.88
CA ILE A 463 -35.08 -45.65 7.17
C ILE A 463 -34.92 -45.95 5.67
N ASP A 464 -34.65 -47.20 5.29
CA ASP A 464 -34.51 -47.60 3.88
C ASP A 464 -35.86 -47.73 3.14
N THR A 465 -36.98 -47.83 3.88
CA THR A 465 -38.34 -47.76 3.29
C THR A 465 -38.84 -46.32 3.06
N GLU A 466 -38.30 -45.31 3.75
CA GLU A 466 -38.69 -43.90 3.53
C GLU A 466 -38.01 -43.28 2.30
N THR A 467 -36.88 -43.83 1.83
CA THR A 467 -36.22 -43.32 0.61
C THR A 467 -36.83 -43.86 -0.69
N THR A 468 -37.68 -44.89 -0.61
CA THR A 468 -38.56 -45.34 -1.73
C THR A 468 -39.90 -44.59 -1.82
N GLY A 469 -40.18 -43.65 -0.90
CA GLY A 469 -41.38 -42.80 -0.93
C GLY A 469 -41.36 -41.68 -1.98
N MET A 470 -40.29 -41.57 -2.78
CA MET A 470 -40.16 -40.59 -3.87
C MET A 470 -40.42 -41.15 -5.28
N GLN A 471 -41.03 -42.34 -5.42
CA GLN A 471 -41.38 -42.85 -6.75
C GLN A 471 -42.85 -43.24 -6.89
N THR A 472 -43.46 -42.60 -7.89
CA THR A 472 -44.82 -42.74 -8.45
C THR A 472 -45.96 -42.07 -7.67
N LEU A 473 -46.10 -40.77 -7.94
CA LEU A 473 -47.40 -40.09 -7.93
C LEU A 473 -48.33 -40.80 -8.94
N ASP A 474 -49.23 -41.63 -8.43
CA ASP A 474 -50.40 -42.10 -9.19
C ASP A 474 -51.37 -40.93 -9.34
N GLY A 475 -51.56 -40.48 -10.58
CA GLY A 475 -52.29 -39.27 -10.96
C GLY A 475 -53.81 -39.35 -10.82
N ALA A 476 -54.34 -39.98 -9.77
CA ALA A 476 -55.80 -40.15 -9.62
C ALA A 476 -56.39 -39.79 -8.25
N THR A 477 -55.59 -39.58 -7.20
CA THR A 477 -56.11 -39.10 -5.89
C THR A 477 -55.12 -38.16 -5.21
N GLN A 478 -55.41 -36.86 -5.29
CA GLN A 478 -54.64 -35.78 -4.68
C GLN A 478 -54.84 -35.75 -3.16
N LYS A 479 -54.15 -36.63 -2.43
CA LYS A 479 -54.07 -36.54 -0.96
C LYS A 479 -52.65 -36.87 -0.50
N TYR A 480 -52.11 -36.03 0.37
CA TYR A 480 -50.81 -36.27 1.01
C TYR A 480 -50.84 -37.56 1.86
N PRO A 481 -49.67 -38.17 2.14
CA PRO A 481 -49.55 -39.28 3.06
C PRO A 481 -50.14 -38.90 4.43
N GLU A 482 -50.89 -39.82 5.05
CA GLU A 482 -51.65 -39.62 6.30
C GLU A 482 -50.78 -39.28 7.53
N ASN A 483 -49.46 -39.06 7.34
CA ASN A 483 -48.45 -38.89 8.38
C ASN A 483 -47.82 -37.49 8.40
N ALA A 484 -48.32 -36.52 7.63
CA ALA A 484 -47.94 -35.13 7.79
C ALA A 484 -48.52 -34.61 9.12
N VAL A 485 -47.75 -34.73 10.21
CA VAL A 485 -48.14 -34.29 11.55
C VAL A 485 -48.20 -32.76 11.64
N ASP A 486 -49.13 -32.29 12.48
CA ASP A 486 -49.56 -30.88 12.65
C ASP A 486 -48.44 -29.86 12.94
N ASP A 487 -47.21 -30.32 13.24
CA ASP A 487 -46.06 -29.47 13.56
C ASP A 487 -44.98 -29.40 12.46
N SER A 488 -45.19 -30.03 11.31
CA SER A 488 -44.24 -29.87 10.20
C SER A 488 -44.19 -28.41 9.72
N ILE A 489 -42.98 -27.92 9.42
CA ILE A 489 -42.78 -26.60 8.81
C ILE A 489 -43.66 -26.43 7.56
N LEU A 490 -43.91 -27.51 6.83
CA LEU A 490 -44.78 -27.50 5.65
C LEU A 490 -46.26 -27.25 6.00
N CYS A 491 -46.78 -27.83 7.09
CA CYS A 491 -48.14 -27.57 7.59
C CYS A 491 -48.26 -26.12 8.10
N LYS A 492 -47.21 -25.56 8.73
CA LYS A 492 -47.18 -24.14 9.16
C LYS A 492 -47.06 -23.14 8.02
N ILE A 493 -46.55 -23.54 6.87
CA ILE A 493 -46.48 -22.69 5.67
C ILE A 493 -47.80 -22.72 4.89
N LEU A 494 -48.61 -23.77 5.05
CA LEU A 494 -49.78 -24.04 4.20
C LEU A 494 -51.14 -23.93 4.91
N ALA A 495 -51.20 -23.89 6.24
CA ALA A 495 -52.45 -23.77 7.00
C ALA A 495 -52.71 -22.32 7.46
N ASP A 496 -53.87 -21.78 7.07
CA ASP A 496 -54.38 -20.44 7.39
C ASP A 496 -54.82 -20.37 8.87
N ASP A 497 -53.90 -19.94 9.74
CA ASP A 497 -54.06 -19.53 11.16
C ASP A 497 -54.87 -20.44 12.11
N ASP A 498 -55.30 -21.62 11.69
CA ASP A 498 -55.92 -22.65 12.53
C ASP A 498 -55.10 -23.96 12.49
N PRO A 499 -54.30 -24.25 13.53
CA PRO A 499 -53.47 -25.46 13.58
C PRO A 499 -54.29 -26.77 13.66
N ALA A 500 -55.63 -26.72 13.67
CA ALA A 500 -56.48 -27.90 13.74
C ALA A 500 -56.87 -28.52 12.38
N VAL A 501 -56.46 -27.98 11.22
CA VAL A 501 -57.02 -28.43 9.92
C VAL A 501 -56.01 -28.61 8.78
N CYS A 502 -54.96 -29.41 8.97
CA CYS A 502 -54.13 -29.88 7.84
C CYS A 502 -54.81 -31.00 6.98
N SER A 503 -56.02 -31.44 7.35
CA SER A 503 -56.75 -32.51 6.64
C SER A 503 -57.66 -32.04 5.49
N THR A 504 -57.80 -30.72 5.29
CA THR A 504 -58.70 -30.12 4.28
C THR A 504 -58.01 -29.42 3.11
N TYR A 505 -56.67 -29.52 3.00
CA TYR A 505 -55.94 -28.93 1.87
C TYR A 505 -56.42 -29.52 0.53
N ASP A 506 -56.99 -28.68 -0.33
CA ASP A 506 -57.44 -29.03 -1.68
C ASP A 506 -56.54 -28.29 -2.68
N ASN A 507 -55.79 -29.04 -3.49
CA ASN A 507 -54.86 -28.44 -4.44
C ASN A 507 -55.56 -27.70 -5.59
N ALA A 508 -56.88 -27.84 -5.73
CA ALA A 508 -57.71 -27.06 -6.65
C ALA A 508 -57.99 -25.64 -6.13
N THR A 509 -57.87 -25.36 -4.83
CA THR A 509 -58.11 -24.04 -4.23
C THR A 509 -56.89 -23.45 -3.52
N ASP A 510 -55.98 -24.28 -3.00
CA ASP A 510 -55.02 -23.84 -1.98
C ASP A 510 -53.54 -23.92 -2.42
N SER A 511 -53.29 -24.14 -3.73
CA SER A 511 -51.93 -24.22 -4.28
C SER A 511 -51.56 -22.98 -5.12
N LEU A 512 -50.25 -22.67 -5.17
CA LEU A 512 -49.70 -21.67 -6.10
C LEU A 512 -50.01 -22.03 -7.57
N GLU A 513 -50.23 -23.31 -7.86
CA GLU A 513 -50.68 -23.81 -9.15
C GLU A 513 -52.16 -23.45 -9.44
N ALA A 514 -53.05 -23.51 -8.45
CA ALA A 514 -54.43 -23.04 -8.59
C ALA A 514 -54.50 -21.52 -8.85
N ILE A 515 -53.62 -20.75 -8.22
CA ILE A 515 -53.46 -19.30 -8.46
C ILE A 515 -52.93 -19.05 -9.88
N SER A 516 -51.92 -19.80 -10.32
CA SER A 516 -51.38 -19.73 -11.69
C SER A 516 -52.44 -20.03 -12.76
N VAL A 517 -53.24 -21.09 -12.54
CA VAL A 517 -54.32 -21.51 -13.45
C VAL A 517 -55.47 -20.49 -13.48
N ALA A 518 -55.84 -19.89 -12.33
CA ALA A 518 -56.84 -18.82 -12.27
C ALA A 518 -56.37 -17.52 -12.94
N LEU A 519 -55.07 -17.21 -12.86
CA LEU A 519 -54.45 -16.07 -13.55
C LEU A 519 -54.44 -16.28 -15.07
N ALA A 520 -54.10 -17.49 -15.52
CA ALA A 520 -54.08 -17.85 -16.94
C ALA A 520 -55.50 -17.93 -17.56
N ALA A 521 -56.53 -18.26 -16.78
CA ALA A 521 -57.92 -18.35 -17.23
C ALA A 521 -58.67 -17.00 -17.26
N GLY A 522 -58.10 -15.93 -16.68
CA GLY A 522 -58.68 -14.58 -16.74
C GLY A 522 -59.99 -14.38 -15.96
N THR A 523 -60.34 -15.28 -15.05
CA THR A 523 -61.65 -15.31 -14.38
C THR A 523 -61.67 -14.90 -12.90
N GLY A 524 -60.56 -14.43 -12.30
CA GLY A 524 -60.57 -14.20 -10.85
C GLY A 524 -59.50 -13.30 -10.23
N VAL A 525 -58.90 -12.37 -10.97
CA VAL A 525 -57.84 -11.50 -10.41
C VAL A 525 -58.34 -10.62 -9.26
N THR A 526 -59.61 -10.23 -9.22
CA THR A 526 -60.14 -9.32 -8.18
C THR A 526 -60.49 -9.99 -6.85
N THR A 527 -60.52 -11.32 -6.76
CA THR A 527 -60.79 -12.01 -5.48
C THR A 527 -59.50 -12.58 -4.88
N ALA A 528 -58.51 -12.95 -5.70
CA ALA A 528 -57.22 -13.42 -5.23
C ALA A 528 -56.34 -12.29 -4.61
N THR A 529 -56.44 -11.05 -5.10
CA THR A 529 -55.74 -9.91 -4.46
C THR A 529 -56.40 -9.42 -3.18
N ALA A 530 -57.64 -9.82 -2.88
CA ALA A 530 -58.31 -9.48 -1.63
C ALA A 530 -58.03 -10.48 -0.49
N ALA A 531 -57.42 -11.64 -0.79
CA ALA A 531 -57.17 -12.71 0.18
C ALA A 531 -55.69 -13.03 0.40
N ILE A 532 -54.79 -12.57 -0.48
CA ILE A 532 -53.34 -12.68 -0.23
C ILE A 532 -52.93 -11.48 0.61
N PHE A 533 -52.45 -11.78 1.82
CA PHE A 533 -51.85 -10.91 2.82
C PHE A 533 -50.79 -9.92 2.29
N LEU A 534 -51.21 -8.93 1.50
CA LEU A 534 -50.52 -7.64 1.41
C LEU A 534 -51.05 -6.66 2.46
N ASP A 535 -52.13 -6.99 3.18
CA ASP A 535 -52.67 -6.17 4.26
C ASP A 535 -51.78 -6.19 5.53
N ASN A 536 -51.00 -7.25 5.76
CA ASN A 536 -50.07 -7.27 6.90
C ASN A 536 -48.76 -6.49 6.66
N ILE A 537 -48.53 -5.98 5.44
CA ILE A 537 -47.42 -5.06 5.16
C ILE A 537 -47.92 -3.61 4.99
N MET A 538 -49.23 -3.38 4.85
CA MET A 538 -49.79 -2.04 4.59
C MET A 538 -51.15 -1.75 5.24
N ALA A 539 -51.42 -2.25 6.45
CA ALA A 539 -52.63 -1.87 7.20
C ALA A 539 -52.54 -0.39 7.67
N LEU A 540 -52.94 0.53 6.78
CA LEU A 540 -53.31 1.90 7.15
C LEU A 540 -54.65 1.85 7.89
N ASP A 541 -54.71 2.48 9.07
CA ASP A 541 -55.98 2.69 9.77
C ASP A 541 -56.91 3.52 8.86
N GLY A 542 -58.03 2.91 8.48
CA GLY A 542 -58.94 3.33 7.41
C GLY A 542 -59.68 4.66 7.64
N ALA A 543 -59.20 5.54 8.51
CA ALA A 543 -59.76 6.86 8.74
C ALA A 543 -58.75 8.03 8.59
N THR A 544 -57.45 7.81 8.74
CA THR A 544 -56.46 8.91 8.81
C THR A 544 -55.30 8.80 7.84
N GLN A 545 -55.08 7.64 7.20
CA GLN A 545 -53.87 7.36 6.41
C GLN A 545 -52.55 7.55 7.19
N ILE A 546 -52.59 7.44 8.53
CA ILE A 546 -51.41 7.49 9.40
C ILE A 546 -51.09 6.05 9.84
N TYR A 547 -49.81 5.68 9.88
CA TYR A 547 -49.39 4.38 10.39
C TYR A 547 -49.85 4.21 11.86
N PRO A 548 -50.35 3.03 12.25
CA PRO A 548 -50.71 2.80 13.65
C PRO A 548 -49.49 2.98 14.55
N GLU A 549 -49.68 3.62 15.71
CA GLU A 549 -48.64 4.02 16.68
C GLU A 549 -47.72 2.87 17.12
N ASN A 550 -48.14 1.62 16.89
CA ASN A 550 -47.42 0.41 17.27
C ASN A 550 -46.48 -0.13 16.16
N ALA A 551 -46.49 0.44 14.95
CA ALA A 551 -45.69 -0.01 13.80
C ALA A 551 -44.37 0.77 13.60
N VAL A 552 -44.12 1.79 14.42
CA VAL A 552 -43.08 2.81 14.15
C VAL A 552 -41.76 2.61 14.87
N GLU A 553 -41.67 1.84 15.96
CA GLU A 553 -40.39 1.73 16.69
C GLU A 553 -39.42 0.67 16.15
N ASP A 554 -39.88 -0.35 15.40
CA ASP A 554 -38.99 -1.42 14.93
C ASP A 554 -39.22 -1.93 13.50
N SER A 555 -40.13 -1.33 12.72
CA SER A 555 -40.26 -1.75 11.33
C SER A 555 -39.00 -1.37 10.55
N THR A 556 -38.44 -2.34 9.83
CA THR A 556 -37.31 -2.15 8.92
C THR A 556 -37.60 -1.04 7.91
N ILE A 557 -38.88 -0.83 7.57
CA ILE A 557 -39.34 0.23 6.69
C ILE A 557 -39.19 1.62 7.33
N CYS A 558 -39.49 1.80 8.63
CA CYS A 558 -39.21 3.07 9.32
C CYS A 558 -37.71 3.36 9.36
N LYS A 559 -36.88 2.35 9.63
CA LYS A 559 -35.40 2.49 9.63
C LYS A 559 -34.82 2.75 8.23
N MET A 560 -35.54 2.41 7.16
CA MET A 560 -35.15 2.71 5.78
C MET A 560 -35.59 4.09 5.31
N LEU A 561 -36.60 4.70 5.95
CA LEU A 561 -37.25 5.94 5.48
C LEU A 561 -37.03 7.14 6.42
N ALA A 562 -36.83 6.94 7.71
CA ALA A 562 -36.45 7.99 8.65
C ALA A 562 -34.92 8.12 8.65
N ASP A 563 -34.44 9.21 8.06
CA ASP A 563 -33.03 9.61 7.97
C ASP A 563 -32.42 9.80 9.37
N ASP A 564 -32.05 8.69 10.02
CA ASP A 564 -31.40 8.56 11.34
C ASP A 564 -32.10 9.21 12.57
N ASP A 565 -33.26 9.86 12.40
CA ASP A 565 -34.08 10.40 13.50
C ASP A 565 -35.41 9.62 13.68
N PRO A 566 -35.51 8.71 14.68
CA PRO A 566 -36.71 7.93 14.94
C PRO A 566 -37.92 8.78 15.38
N ALA A 567 -37.74 10.05 15.75
CA ALA A 567 -38.84 10.93 16.16
C ALA A 567 -39.76 11.37 14.99
N ASN A 568 -39.32 11.25 13.74
CA ASN A 568 -40.07 11.74 12.57
C ASN A 568 -41.00 10.69 11.92
N CYS A 569 -40.98 9.43 12.38
CA CYS A 569 -41.84 8.38 11.83
C CYS A 569 -43.35 8.64 12.05
N SER A 570 -43.74 9.43 13.06
CA SER A 570 -45.15 9.73 13.36
C SER A 570 -45.79 10.78 12.43
N THR A 571 -45.01 11.45 11.58
CA THR A 571 -45.50 12.51 10.70
C THR A 571 -45.43 12.14 9.21
N TYR A 572 -45.06 10.91 8.87
CA TYR A 572 -44.96 10.44 7.49
C TYR A 572 -46.34 10.43 6.81
N ASP A 573 -46.50 11.27 5.79
CA ASP A 573 -47.67 11.35 4.92
C ASP A 573 -47.34 10.69 3.58
N ASN A 574 -48.04 9.60 3.28
CA ASN A 574 -47.79 8.82 2.07
C ASN A 574 -48.12 9.59 0.76
N THR A 575 -48.82 10.73 0.84
CA THR A 575 -49.15 11.59 -0.30
C THR A 575 -48.09 12.64 -0.60
N THR A 576 -47.27 13.06 0.38
CA THR A 576 -46.19 14.03 0.19
C THR A 576 -44.79 13.40 0.26
N ASP A 577 -44.59 12.43 1.15
CA ASP A 577 -43.23 12.05 1.58
C ASP A 577 -42.67 10.86 0.79
N SER A 578 -43.54 10.07 0.16
CA SER A 578 -43.15 8.93 -0.67
C SER A 578 -42.39 9.35 -1.96
N LEU A 579 -42.59 10.59 -2.43
CA LEU A 579 -41.86 11.20 -3.55
C LEU A 579 -40.68 12.06 -3.11
N GLU A 580 -40.73 12.70 -1.93
CA GLU A 580 -39.57 13.41 -1.37
C GLU A 580 -38.45 12.44 -0.94
N ALA A 581 -38.75 11.25 -0.41
CA ALA A 581 -37.72 10.29 -0.02
C ALA A 581 -36.89 9.75 -1.21
N ILE A 582 -37.48 9.63 -2.40
CA ILE A 582 -36.76 9.30 -3.64
C ILE A 582 -36.12 10.56 -4.25
N GLY A 583 -36.79 11.72 -4.18
CA GLY A 583 -36.26 13.00 -4.63
C GLY A 583 -34.97 13.39 -3.90
N VAL A 584 -34.94 13.27 -2.57
CA VAL A 584 -33.82 13.65 -1.70
C VAL A 584 -32.61 12.72 -1.87
N LYS A 585 -32.83 11.42 -2.11
CA LYS A 585 -31.72 10.46 -2.36
C LYS A 585 -31.18 10.53 -3.80
N THR A 586 -31.97 11.00 -4.77
CA THR A 586 -31.46 11.32 -6.13
C THR A 586 -30.72 12.65 -6.21
N THR A 587 -30.78 13.49 -5.18
CA THR A 587 -29.97 14.72 -5.08
C THR A 587 -28.51 14.48 -4.65
N LEU A 588 -28.17 13.31 -4.10
CA LEU A 588 -26.79 12.98 -3.66
C LEU A 588 -25.93 12.27 -4.72
N THR A 589 -26.47 12.02 -5.91
CA THR A 589 -25.71 11.63 -7.12
C THR A 589 -26.04 12.52 -8.31
N GLN A 590 -26.44 13.77 -8.03
CA GLN A 590 -26.21 14.88 -8.95
C GLN A 590 -24.94 15.61 -8.51
N SER A 591 -23.79 14.92 -8.59
CA SER A 591 -22.55 15.57 -9.01
C SER A 591 -22.82 16.06 -10.44
N ARG A 592 -23.48 17.21 -10.48
CA ARG A 592 -24.06 17.83 -11.66
C ARG A 592 -22.93 18.12 -12.63
N LEU A 593 -22.76 17.24 -13.61
CA LEU A 593 -22.14 17.57 -14.88
C LEU A 593 -23.02 18.66 -15.53
N GLN A 594 -22.82 19.89 -15.08
CA GLN A 594 -23.53 21.06 -15.56
C GLN A 594 -22.74 21.63 -16.73
N PHE A 595 -23.01 21.10 -17.92
CA PHE A 595 -22.68 21.83 -19.14
C PHE A 595 -23.57 23.07 -19.19
N ILE A 596 -23.01 24.20 -18.82
CA ILE A 596 -23.68 25.48 -19.04
C ILE A 596 -23.19 25.96 -20.40
N THR A 597 -24.10 26.01 -21.36
CA THR A 597 -23.91 26.78 -22.60
C THR A 597 -23.82 28.24 -22.18
N VAL A 598 -22.60 28.77 -22.20
CA VAL A 598 -22.35 30.07 -21.61
C VAL A 598 -22.69 31.18 -22.60
N SER A 599 -22.34 31.05 -23.88
CA SER A 599 -22.59 32.13 -24.83
C SER A 599 -22.52 31.69 -26.29
N ASN A 600 -23.09 32.48 -27.19
CA ASN A 600 -22.81 32.43 -28.63
C ASN A 600 -21.87 33.57 -28.97
N VAL A 601 -20.57 33.30 -29.05
CA VAL A 601 -19.56 34.34 -29.30
C VAL A 601 -19.38 34.50 -30.82
N GLN A 602 -19.68 35.70 -31.32
CA GLN A 602 -19.35 36.07 -32.70
C GLN A 602 -17.86 36.42 -32.77
N SER A 603 -17.17 35.96 -33.81
CA SER A 603 -15.72 36.17 -33.95
C SER A 603 -15.32 37.65 -33.90
N ASP A 604 -16.12 38.56 -34.46
CA ASP A 604 -15.81 40.00 -34.45
C ASP A 604 -16.00 40.69 -33.08
N ALA A 605 -16.54 39.96 -32.09
CA ALA A 605 -16.68 40.41 -30.71
C ALA A 605 -15.51 39.98 -29.81
N ILE A 606 -14.58 39.14 -30.27
CA ILE A 606 -13.45 38.66 -29.48
C ILE A 606 -12.33 39.73 -29.53
N PRO A 607 -11.95 40.34 -28.39
CA PRO A 607 -10.92 41.36 -28.38
C PRO A 607 -9.53 40.76 -28.62
N ASN A 608 -8.63 41.60 -29.17
CA ASN A 608 -7.23 41.26 -29.29
C ASN A 608 -6.51 41.55 -27.97
N ASN A 609 -5.88 40.53 -27.39
CA ASN A 609 -4.89 40.59 -26.32
C ASN A 609 -5.23 41.57 -25.17
N THR A 610 -6.49 41.64 -24.78
CA THR A 610 -6.96 42.50 -23.67
C THR A 610 -8.16 41.87 -22.97
N GLN A 611 -8.05 41.70 -21.65
CA GLN A 611 -9.13 41.18 -20.77
C GLN A 611 -10.35 42.11 -20.65
N THR A 612 -10.41 43.24 -21.37
CA THR A 612 -11.40 44.29 -21.14
C THR A 612 -12.72 44.16 -21.91
N ALA A 613 -12.90 43.16 -22.79
CA ALA A 613 -14.11 43.12 -23.65
C ALA A 613 -14.66 41.72 -24.01
N GLY A 614 -14.17 40.64 -23.39
CA GLY A 614 -14.54 39.25 -23.72
C GLY A 614 -15.02 38.42 -22.52
N GLU A 615 -15.83 39.01 -21.62
CA GLU A 615 -16.31 38.36 -20.39
C GLU A 615 -17.26 37.21 -20.67
N ILE A 616 -16.84 35.95 -20.64
CA ILE A 616 -17.75 34.83 -20.99
C ILE A 616 -18.76 34.57 -19.87
N THR A 617 -18.27 34.44 -18.63
CA THR A 617 -19.05 34.22 -17.40
C THR A 617 -18.13 34.33 -16.18
N GLY A 618 -18.67 34.24 -14.97
CA GLY A 618 -17.89 34.23 -13.73
C GLY A 618 -18.54 33.41 -12.63
N ALA A 619 -17.83 33.15 -11.53
CA ALA A 619 -18.42 32.56 -10.34
C ALA A 619 -19.30 33.61 -9.65
N ALA A 620 -20.63 33.51 -9.76
CA ALA A 620 -21.55 34.48 -9.15
C ALA A 620 -21.52 34.45 -7.62
N SER A 621 -21.33 33.26 -7.04
CA SER A 621 -21.16 33.08 -5.61
C SER A 621 -20.39 31.79 -5.35
N GLY A 622 -19.48 31.83 -4.37
CA GLY A 622 -18.64 30.68 -4.01
C GLY A 622 -17.59 30.33 -5.06
N ASP A 623 -16.56 29.60 -4.64
CA ASP A 623 -15.49 29.18 -5.54
C ASP A 623 -15.92 27.94 -6.36
N LEU A 624 -15.43 27.82 -7.59
CA LEU A 624 -15.76 26.75 -8.53
C LEU A 624 -14.48 26.06 -9.01
N TRP A 625 -14.45 24.74 -9.07
CA TRP A 625 -13.46 23.98 -9.84
C TRP A 625 -13.92 23.88 -11.28
N LEU A 626 -13.28 24.58 -12.21
CA LEU A 626 -13.45 24.36 -13.64
C LEU A 626 -12.66 23.12 -14.02
N GLU A 627 -13.30 22.14 -14.64
CA GLU A 627 -12.70 20.85 -14.97
C GLU A 627 -12.45 20.69 -16.46
N GLU A 628 -13.32 21.27 -17.29
CA GLU A 628 -13.25 21.12 -18.75
C GLU A 628 -13.85 22.34 -19.43
N VAL A 629 -13.30 22.68 -20.60
CA VAL A 629 -13.89 23.63 -21.54
C VAL A 629 -14.06 22.95 -22.90
N ALA A 630 -15.19 23.23 -23.54
CA ALA A 630 -15.50 22.74 -24.87
C ALA A 630 -16.07 23.86 -25.73
N PHE A 631 -15.72 23.82 -27.01
CA PHE A 631 -16.23 24.75 -28.01
C PHE A 631 -17.01 24.00 -29.09
N GLN A 632 -18.18 24.52 -29.44
CA GLN A 632 -18.99 24.03 -30.56
C GLN A 632 -19.26 25.16 -31.54
N CYS A 633 -18.66 25.09 -32.72
CA CYS A 633 -18.82 26.12 -33.74
C CYS A 633 -19.95 25.80 -34.73
N ASP A 634 -20.58 26.83 -35.28
CA ASP A 634 -21.56 26.70 -36.36
C ASP A 634 -20.90 26.30 -37.70
N ALA A 635 -21.71 26.23 -38.76
CA ALA A 635 -21.24 25.83 -40.09
C ALA A 635 -20.29 26.84 -40.75
N VAL A 636 -20.16 28.05 -40.21
CA VAL A 636 -19.22 29.07 -40.70
C VAL A 636 -17.89 28.96 -39.96
N GLY A 637 -17.93 28.66 -38.65
CA GLY A 637 -16.75 28.60 -37.79
C GLY A 637 -16.05 29.95 -37.61
N TRP A 638 -15.08 30.04 -36.70
CA TRP A 638 -14.23 31.23 -36.63
C TRP A 638 -13.18 31.18 -37.74
N ALA A 639 -13.06 32.24 -38.55
CA ALA A 639 -12.06 32.25 -39.61
C ALA A 639 -10.67 32.59 -39.06
N VAL A 640 -9.63 32.16 -39.78
CA VAL A 640 -8.23 32.10 -39.38
C VAL A 640 -7.74 33.35 -38.61
N GLY A 641 -7.46 33.17 -37.32
CA GLY A 641 -6.61 34.01 -36.47
C GLY A 641 -5.42 33.16 -35.98
N THR A 642 -4.56 33.70 -35.11
CA THR A 642 -3.41 32.95 -34.55
C THR A 642 -3.86 31.93 -33.51
N ASN A 643 -4.31 32.37 -32.32
CA ASN A 643 -4.73 31.47 -31.23
C ASN A 643 -5.95 32.05 -30.47
N ILE A 644 -6.79 31.16 -29.92
CA ILE A 644 -7.83 31.51 -28.93
C ILE A 644 -7.30 31.19 -27.54
N GLU A 645 -7.51 32.13 -26.63
CA GLU A 645 -7.05 32.07 -25.26
C GLU A 645 -8.20 32.21 -24.28
N LEU A 646 -8.11 31.46 -23.18
CA LEU A 646 -8.92 31.71 -21.99
C LEU A 646 -8.03 32.18 -20.86
N SER A 647 -8.48 33.17 -20.11
CA SER A 647 -7.84 33.64 -18.88
C SER A 647 -8.87 33.86 -17.77
N VAL A 648 -8.41 34.01 -16.53
CA VAL A 648 -9.24 34.39 -15.38
C VAL A 648 -8.67 35.63 -14.69
N ASP A 649 -9.48 36.36 -13.92
CA ASP A 649 -9.03 37.49 -13.08
C ASP A 649 -8.93 37.12 -11.59
N ASN A 650 -8.64 35.85 -11.30
CA ASN A 650 -8.39 35.39 -9.94
C ASN A 650 -7.36 36.27 -9.22
N VAL A 651 -7.52 36.40 -7.90
CA VAL A 651 -6.51 37.03 -7.05
C VAL A 651 -5.28 36.12 -6.97
N TYR A 652 -5.49 34.81 -6.89
CA TYR A 652 -4.44 33.79 -6.78
C TYR A 652 -4.40 32.88 -8.02
N GLY A 653 -3.18 32.63 -8.54
CA GLY A 653 -2.97 31.85 -9.77
C GLY A 653 -2.70 32.72 -11.02
N PRO A 654 -2.66 32.11 -12.21
CA PRO A 654 -2.41 32.83 -13.47
C PRO A 654 -3.57 33.79 -13.76
N ASN A 655 -3.31 35.10 -13.63
CA ASN A 655 -4.34 36.15 -13.71
C ASN A 655 -4.02 37.25 -14.75
N THR A 656 -3.02 37.04 -15.60
CA THR A 656 -2.64 37.96 -16.67
C THR A 656 -2.96 37.36 -18.03
N ALA A 657 -3.26 38.23 -19.01
CA ALA A 657 -3.46 37.82 -20.41
C ALA A 657 -2.27 37.00 -20.96
N ASP A 658 -1.06 37.27 -20.47
CA ASP A 658 0.18 36.60 -20.90
C ASP A 658 0.35 35.17 -20.35
N LEU A 659 -0.59 34.66 -19.55
CA LEU A 659 -0.58 33.30 -18.99
C LEU A 659 -1.96 32.65 -19.14
N PRO A 660 -2.37 32.29 -20.38
CA PRO A 660 -3.68 31.68 -20.62
C PRO A 660 -3.79 30.32 -19.94
N ILE A 661 -4.95 30.05 -19.34
CA ILE A 661 -5.30 28.76 -18.73
C ILE A 661 -5.68 27.71 -19.78
N TYR A 662 -5.90 28.16 -21.02
CA TYR A 662 -6.19 27.36 -22.20
C TYR A 662 -5.69 28.11 -23.44
N LEU A 663 -4.85 27.47 -24.25
CA LEU A 663 -4.39 27.98 -25.53
C LEU A 663 -4.70 26.94 -26.61
N GLU A 664 -5.37 27.37 -27.67
CA GLU A 664 -5.60 26.51 -28.83
C GLU A 664 -5.44 27.24 -30.15
N VAL A 665 -4.76 26.58 -31.09
CA VAL A 665 -4.50 27.14 -32.42
C VAL A 665 -5.79 27.11 -33.23
N MET A 666 -6.18 28.28 -33.76
CA MET A 666 -7.49 28.47 -34.40
C MET A 666 -7.80 27.54 -35.60
N GLY A 667 -6.80 26.86 -36.16
CA GLY A 667 -6.97 25.93 -37.27
C GLY A 667 -7.88 24.74 -36.98
N SER A 668 -8.14 24.41 -35.71
CA SER A 668 -8.99 23.30 -35.27
C SER A 668 -10.49 23.64 -35.21
N PHE A 669 -10.88 24.92 -35.14
CA PHE A 669 -12.28 25.39 -35.05
C PHE A 669 -13.01 25.45 -36.40
N GLY A 670 -12.77 24.46 -37.26
CA GLY A 670 -13.49 24.27 -38.51
C GLY A 670 -15.01 24.14 -38.31
N ALA A 671 -15.76 24.33 -39.40
CA ALA A 671 -17.22 24.23 -39.40
C ALA A 671 -17.69 22.96 -38.69
N THR A 672 -18.59 23.10 -37.71
CA THR A 672 -19.20 22.00 -36.94
C THR A 672 -18.27 21.12 -36.08
N ASN A 673 -17.05 21.58 -35.80
CA ASN A 673 -16.13 20.83 -34.92
C ASN A 673 -16.45 21.05 -33.44
N TRP A 674 -16.22 19.98 -32.67
CA TRP A 674 -16.05 20.02 -31.23
C TRP A 674 -14.56 20.08 -30.94
N VAL A 675 -14.15 21.04 -30.13
CA VAL A 675 -12.76 21.15 -29.66
C VAL A 675 -12.79 20.98 -28.13
N GLY A 676 -12.20 19.89 -27.64
CA GLY A 676 -12.11 19.58 -26.22
C GLY A 676 -10.69 19.80 -25.67
N LEU A 677 -10.50 19.58 -24.37
CA LEU A 677 -9.21 19.78 -23.71
C LEU A 677 -8.04 18.97 -24.32
N ALA A 678 -8.32 17.76 -24.81
CA ALA A 678 -7.31 16.90 -25.41
C ALA A 678 -6.74 17.46 -26.72
N ASP A 679 -7.44 18.43 -27.33
CA ASP A 679 -7.03 19.04 -28.59
C ASP A 679 -6.19 20.31 -28.37
N ALA A 680 -6.14 20.85 -27.13
CA ALA A 680 -5.43 22.08 -26.79
C ALA A 680 -3.90 21.91 -26.80
N THR A 681 -3.17 22.89 -27.35
CA THR A 681 -1.69 22.90 -27.31
C THR A 681 -1.13 23.10 -25.91
N SER A 682 -1.87 23.80 -25.02
CA SER A 682 -1.61 23.84 -23.58
C SER A 682 -2.88 24.13 -22.78
N HIS A 683 -3.00 23.54 -21.59
CA HIS A 683 -4.13 23.78 -20.69
C HIS A 683 -3.74 23.57 -19.22
N SER A 684 -4.47 24.20 -18.30
CA SER A 684 -4.23 24.14 -16.84
C SER A 684 -5.50 23.80 -16.06
N PHE A 685 -6.18 22.71 -16.44
CA PHE A 685 -7.37 22.20 -15.74
C PHE A 685 -7.02 20.97 -14.87
N PRO A 686 -7.67 20.77 -13.71
CA PRO A 686 -8.73 21.61 -13.16
C PRO A 686 -8.19 22.95 -12.61
N LEU A 687 -9.00 24.01 -12.72
CA LEU A 687 -8.68 25.38 -12.26
C LEU A 687 -9.71 25.84 -11.23
N LEU A 688 -9.24 26.41 -10.11
CA LEU A 688 -10.11 27.08 -9.15
C LEU A 688 -10.50 28.47 -9.68
N LEU A 689 -11.76 28.72 -9.98
CA LEU A 689 -12.32 30.05 -10.24
C LEU A 689 -12.89 30.62 -8.93
N GLU A 690 -12.29 31.69 -8.42
CA GLU A 690 -12.68 32.27 -7.14
C GLU A 690 -14.04 32.98 -7.23
N SER A 691 -14.75 33.06 -6.11
CA SER A 691 -16.03 33.76 -6.01
C SER A 691 -15.93 35.21 -6.50
N GLY A 692 -16.80 35.58 -7.44
CA GLY A 692 -16.87 36.92 -8.03
C GLY A 692 -15.92 37.16 -9.19
N LYS A 693 -15.14 36.15 -9.60
CA LYS A 693 -14.17 36.22 -10.71
C LYS A 693 -14.75 35.73 -12.03
N ILE A 694 -14.15 36.18 -13.12
CA ILE A 694 -14.62 36.07 -14.49
C ILE A 694 -13.62 35.26 -15.33
N VAL A 695 -14.15 34.47 -16.25
CA VAL A 695 -13.42 33.81 -17.33
C VAL A 695 -13.54 34.68 -18.59
N TYR A 696 -12.41 35.01 -19.19
CA TYR A 696 -12.31 35.81 -20.40
C TYR A 696 -11.97 34.93 -21.61
N ILE A 697 -12.47 35.33 -22.78
CA ILE A 697 -11.98 34.85 -24.08
C ILE A 697 -11.32 35.99 -24.83
N HIS A 698 -10.11 35.76 -25.32
CA HIS A 698 -9.40 36.70 -26.18
C HIS A 698 -8.61 35.96 -27.26
N ALA A 699 -8.08 36.73 -28.21
CA ALA A 699 -7.12 36.25 -29.19
C ALA A 699 -5.71 36.77 -28.86
N ASP A 700 -4.70 35.93 -29.07
CA ASP A 700 -3.28 36.15 -28.68
C ASP A 700 -2.63 37.32 -29.46
N ASP A 701 -2.69 37.30 -30.80
CA ASP A 701 -2.05 38.35 -31.64
C ASP A 701 -3.01 39.11 -32.55
N ASN A 702 -4.11 38.48 -32.99
CA ASN A 702 -5.07 39.08 -33.92
C ASN A 702 -6.49 38.61 -33.61
N ALA A 703 -7.42 39.57 -33.50
CA ALA A 703 -8.84 39.26 -33.38
C ALA A 703 -9.30 38.41 -34.57
N PRO A 704 -10.11 37.36 -34.35
CA PRO A 704 -10.59 36.52 -35.42
C PRO A 704 -11.46 37.33 -36.37
N THR A 705 -11.23 37.14 -37.67
CA THR A 705 -12.04 37.81 -38.71
C THR A 705 -13.10 36.83 -39.19
N GLY A 706 -14.37 37.24 -39.27
CA GLY A 706 -15.43 36.33 -39.71
C GLY A 706 -16.79 36.63 -39.09
N THR A 707 -17.80 35.85 -39.45
CA THR A 707 -19.17 35.96 -38.91
C THR A 707 -19.67 34.68 -38.25
N GLY A 708 -18.78 33.69 -38.06
CA GLY A 708 -19.18 32.42 -37.44
C GLY A 708 -19.34 32.57 -35.94
N LYS A 709 -20.16 31.67 -35.39
CA LYS A 709 -20.50 31.64 -33.97
C LYS A 709 -19.98 30.35 -33.36
N CYS A 710 -19.43 30.43 -32.16
CA CYS A 710 -19.16 29.26 -31.37
C CYS A 710 -19.82 29.36 -30.01
N THR A 711 -20.28 28.21 -29.53
CA THR A 711 -20.79 28.00 -28.19
C THR A 711 -19.67 27.54 -27.30
N VAL A 712 -19.43 28.25 -26.20
CA VAL A 712 -18.48 27.83 -25.15
C VAL A 712 -19.26 27.14 -24.04
N ALA A 713 -18.82 25.96 -23.63
CA ALA A 713 -19.37 25.20 -22.52
C ALA A 713 -18.27 24.85 -21.51
N PHE A 714 -18.57 25.00 -20.22
CA PHE A 714 -17.68 24.57 -19.15
C PHE A 714 -18.30 23.42 -18.37
N LYS A 715 -17.44 22.48 -17.94
CA LYS A 715 -17.73 21.53 -16.89
C LYS A 715 -17.11 22.05 -15.60
N TRP A 716 -17.87 22.05 -14.51
CA TRP A 716 -17.40 22.58 -13.23
C TRP A 716 -18.03 21.86 -12.04
N THR A 717 -17.36 21.96 -10.89
CA THR A 717 -17.79 21.44 -9.60
C THR A 717 -17.74 22.56 -8.54
N PRO A 718 -18.82 22.79 -7.77
CA PRO A 718 -18.80 23.79 -6.69
C PRO A 718 -17.84 23.35 -5.57
N VAL A 719 -16.98 24.25 -5.09
CA VAL A 719 -16.07 23.98 -3.96
C VAL A 719 -16.84 23.90 -2.64
N ALA A 720 -17.89 24.71 -2.52
CA ALA A 720 -18.82 24.71 -1.40
C ALA A 720 -20.27 24.64 -1.88
N ALA A 721 -21.13 23.98 -1.10
CA ALA A 721 -22.55 23.88 -1.42
C ALA A 721 -23.18 25.27 -1.62
N GLY A 722 -23.88 25.44 -2.75
CA GLY A 722 -24.52 26.71 -3.11
C GLY A 722 -23.69 27.62 -3.99
N ALA A 723 -22.46 27.25 -4.36
CA ALA A 723 -21.71 28.00 -5.37
C ALA A 723 -22.39 27.92 -6.75
N THR A 724 -22.42 29.04 -7.47
CA THR A 724 -23.14 29.18 -8.75
C THR A 724 -22.31 29.93 -9.76
N ILE A 725 -22.38 29.51 -11.03
CA ILE A 725 -21.90 30.35 -12.13
C ILE A 725 -22.89 31.50 -12.38
N ALA A 726 -22.38 32.68 -12.74
CA ALA A 726 -23.18 33.82 -13.15
C ALA A 726 -23.88 33.50 -14.48
N PRO A 727 -25.14 33.92 -14.66
CA PRO A 727 -25.73 33.98 -16.00
C PRO A 727 -24.78 34.79 -16.88
N ALA A 728 -24.44 34.27 -18.06
CA ALA A 728 -23.55 34.98 -18.96
C ALA A 728 -24.16 36.33 -19.35
N ASP A 729 -23.50 37.41 -18.96
CA ASP A 729 -23.77 38.75 -19.48
C ASP A 729 -22.72 39.04 -20.55
N LEU A 730 -22.91 38.48 -21.75
CA LEU A 730 -22.24 38.96 -22.95
C LEU A 730 -23.21 39.77 -23.82
N PRO A 731 -22.76 40.88 -24.44
CA PRO A 731 -23.51 41.62 -25.46
C PRO A 731 -23.73 40.85 -26.76
#